data_AF-A0A2V9FI64-F1
#
_entry.id   AF-A0A2V9FI64-F1
#
_cell.length_a   1.000
_cell.length_b   1.000
_cell.length_c   1.000
_cell.angle_alpha   90.00
_cell.angle_beta   90.00
_cell.angle_gamma   90.00
#
_symmetry.space_group_name_H-M   'P 1'
#
loop_
_entity.id
_entity.type
_entity.pdbx_description
1 polymer ?
#
loop_
_entity_poly.entity_id
_entity_poly.type
_entity_poly.pdbx_seq_one_letter_code
_entity_poly.pdbx_strand_id
1 'polypeptide(L)'
;HASPFRKCENHISSCADFGEQVSPASFIPTYGYDLAGNITSFANGIGVTFSYANDTAGRPTQITSSLVDAQHPATLATVDSTLGYYPHGAIRKMTPGNGLTQTAAFNNALQPCRINVNSSGTALGACADAIPLGNVQDFTFGFNAGTSDNGNVASWTATGQQAFSRSFTYDVLNRLSTLNQSSGSATGCSATFNLSWTYDAWGNRRDQTVNSGTCNPFHATVNTQNQLVDPINNKYQYDAAGNMIQDANHTYFYDAENRLTQVDGTLGTCSAATACYQYDAFGQRVEKTTGSANVDYLYDLAGKATGEWLTEPGFGAGQLAHYIYLNGQLVAEYTNGTTYFVHQDHLGSARLLTGMGQTQLSNGGFEQGSQSWNLCSGIPQVITDSARSHSGSNFLWASTSVYACAISTQHAPVSPGEQVTFGGWTYLESGSSLLRWVLVAYDANNNQVGAAAASPNTASLQIWTQEVGTYTIPSGAAYVQIYCEIYQPSVATAARFDDGFLYNNGAPAVIAQNLDYLPFGELNSSDFWHTTHQFTGDERDSETGLDHTWFRQYSSSLGRWMHPDPAGLASVDMANPQSWNRYSYVLNSPLTYIDPLGLTMQMICMPGYSVGYDDYQGSGQWGPISGWCTYYDDGFNYPGNVSLSYNNSPTTSGGGGGGGNSSGILGAITDALKYAADRNRCAANNAGSAASAMGISKENRMGQSLLGNDISAISQFITGPDRSGAAGDLAISNPTPVNVIGIGIKAGLDWIPTSGSGIVLAQNGAGTYYGVGATTTTLGAKTVGKAASSVLAAVAAVKLTADVANYFGSLVACSLDPLKK
;
A
#
# COMPACT_ATOMS: atom_id res chain seq x y z
N HIS A 1 28.18 9.20 40.02
CA HIS A 1 29.23 8.62 39.17
C HIS A 1 28.58 8.26 37.84
N ALA A 2 28.58 9.19 36.88
CA ALA A 2 29.59 9.43 35.84
C ALA A 2 29.18 8.78 34.51
N SER A 3 28.22 9.44 33.87
CA SER A 3 27.80 9.35 32.47
C SER A 3 28.89 9.87 31.52
N PRO A 4 29.13 9.26 30.35
CA PRO A 4 29.80 9.94 29.24
C PRO A 4 28.76 10.43 28.23
N PHE A 5 28.01 11.49 28.59
CA PHE A 5 27.50 12.42 27.58
C PHE A 5 28.69 13.30 27.19
N ARG A 6 29.22 13.12 25.98
CA ARG A 6 30.32 13.96 25.49
C ARG A 6 29.74 15.26 24.93
N LYS A 7 30.04 16.35 25.63
CA LYS A 7 29.81 17.74 25.23
C LYS A 7 30.46 18.03 23.87
N CYS A 8 29.68 18.60 22.96
CA CYS A 8 30.19 19.46 21.87
C CYS A 8 29.66 20.88 22.10
N GLU A 9 30.15 21.54 23.16
CA GLU A 9 30.05 22.98 23.32
C GLU A 9 31.48 23.51 23.48
N ASN A 10 31.87 24.46 22.61
CA ASN A 10 33.08 25.30 22.66
C ASN A 10 34.34 24.92 21.85
N HIS A 11 34.25 24.20 20.73
CA HIS A 11 35.25 24.30 19.65
C HIS A 11 34.59 24.12 18.28
N ILE A 12 34.43 25.23 17.52
CA ILE A 12 33.80 25.30 16.18
C ILE A 12 34.58 24.53 15.08
N SER A 13 35.67 23.85 15.40
CA SER A 13 36.52 23.16 14.40
C SER A 13 36.39 21.63 14.38
N SER A 14 35.40 21.03 15.06
CA SER A 14 35.23 19.55 15.03
C SER A 14 33.79 19.04 15.05
N CYS A 15 32.79 19.85 14.68
CA CYS A 15 31.55 19.27 14.17
C CYS A 15 31.88 18.73 12.78
N ALA A 16 32.17 17.44 12.68
CA ALA A 16 32.07 16.75 11.41
C ALA A 16 30.67 17.00 10.86
N ASP A 17 30.60 17.40 9.60
CA ASP A 17 29.39 17.69 8.86
C ASP A 17 28.25 16.74 9.25
N PHE A 18 27.13 17.27 9.75
CA PHE A 18 25.84 16.66 9.43
C PHE A 18 25.66 16.87 7.94
N GLY A 19 26.32 16.01 7.16
CA GLY A 19 26.02 15.85 5.76
C GLY A 19 24.56 15.43 5.72
N GLU A 20 23.70 16.33 5.29
CA GLU A 20 22.45 15.96 4.64
C GLU A 20 22.88 15.03 3.48
N GLN A 21 22.92 13.73 3.77
CA GLN A 21 23.04 12.69 2.75
C GLN A 21 21.70 12.71 2.04
N VAL A 22 21.52 13.69 1.15
CA VAL A 22 20.55 13.55 0.08
C VAL A 22 21.07 12.36 -0.71
N SER A 23 20.40 11.21 -0.57
CA SER A 23 20.57 10.08 -1.47
C SER A 23 20.71 10.62 -2.89
N PRO A 24 21.71 10.19 -3.68
CA PRO A 24 21.85 10.67 -5.06
C PRO A 24 20.64 10.27 -5.94
N ALA A 25 19.75 9.39 -5.46
CA ALA A 25 18.49 9.05 -6.09
C ALA A 25 17.35 9.95 -5.58
N SER A 26 16.72 10.68 -6.50
CA SER A 26 15.47 11.40 -6.23
C SER A 26 14.31 10.59 -6.79
N PHE A 27 13.39 10.19 -5.91
CA PHE A 27 12.15 9.50 -6.28
C PHE A 27 11.02 10.52 -6.40
N ILE A 28 10.52 10.75 -7.61
CA ILE A 28 9.46 11.72 -7.86
C ILE A 28 8.21 10.97 -8.33
N PRO A 29 7.32 10.56 -7.41
CA PRO A 29 6.07 9.97 -7.80
C PRO A 29 5.19 10.99 -8.53
N THR A 30 4.46 10.56 -9.56
CA THR A 30 3.52 11.42 -10.29
C THR A 30 2.16 10.74 -10.42
N TYR A 31 1.10 11.54 -10.39
CA TYR A 31 -0.27 11.05 -10.40
C TYR A 31 -1.06 11.70 -11.53
N GLY A 32 -1.87 10.88 -12.20
CA GLY A 32 -2.87 11.32 -13.16
C GLY A 32 -4.26 11.17 -12.55
N TYR A 33 -5.15 12.10 -12.86
CA TYR A 33 -6.52 12.11 -12.38
C TYR A 33 -7.50 12.39 -13.52
N ASP A 34 -8.72 11.87 -13.38
CA ASP A 34 -9.85 12.33 -14.19
C ASP A 34 -10.47 13.62 -13.62
N LEU A 35 -11.51 14.14 -14.29
CA LEU A 35 -12.21 15.36 -13.86
C LEU A 35 -13.00 15.17 -12.54
N ALA A 36 -13.26 13.94 -12.13
CA ALA A 36 -13.91 13.62 -10.87
C ALA A 36 -12.90 13.45 -9.72
N GLY A 37 -11.60 13.52 -10.00
CA GLY A 37 -10.54 13.36 -9.01
C GLY A 37 -10.16 11.91 -8.74
N ASN A 38 -10.65 10.96 -9.54
CA ASN A 38 -10.22 9.57 -9.42
C ASN A 38 -8.82 9.42 -10.01
N ILE A 39 -7.97 8.62 -9.35
CA ILE A 39 -6.64 8.29 -9.87
C ILE A 39 -6.81 7.49 -11.17
N THR A 40 -6.14 7.91 -12.23
CA THR A 40 -6.05 7.21 -13.51
C THR A 40 -4.66 6.65 -13.77
N SER A 41 -3.64 7.19 -13.10
CA SER A 41 -2.27 6.67 -13.18
C SER A 41 -1.44 7.06 -11.96
N PHE A 42 -0.52 6.18 -11.58
CA PHE A 42 0.52 6.42 -10.59
C PHE A 42 1.86 5.98 -11.17
N ALA A 43 2.80 6.90 -11.37
CA ALA A 43 4.18 6.57 -11.66
C ALA A 43 4.99 6.67 -10.36
N ASN A 44 5.74 5.63 -10.06
CA ASN A 44 6.45 5.46 -8.78
C ASN A 44 7.76 6.25 -8.67
N GLY A 45 8.09 7.08 -9.67
CA GLY A 45 9.33 7.86 -9.69
C GLY A 45 10.61 7.10 -10.10
N ILE A 46 10.51 5.80 -10.42
CA ILE A 46 11.62 4.95 -10.90
C ILE A 46 11.33 4.31 -12.27
N GLY A 47 10.40 4.89 -13.03
CA GLY A 47 10.15 4.53 -14.43
C GLY A 47 9.06 3.47 -14.66
N VAL A 48 8.32 3.07 -13.62
CA VAL A 48 7.12 2.22 -13.76
C VAL A 48 5.87 3.03 -13.48
N THR A 49 4.88 2.90 -14.37
CA THR A 49 3.58 3.55 -14.27
C THR A 49 2.49 2.49 -14.16
N PHE A 50 1.70 2.59 -13.10
CA PHE A 50 0.46 1.86 -12.95
C PHE A 50 -0.69 2.70 -13.47
N SER A 51 -1.59 2.12 -14.27
CA SER A 51 -2.76 2.82 -14.81
C SER A 51 -4.04 2.17 -14.31
N TYR A 52 -5.03 2.99 -13.98
CA TYR A 52 -6.30 2.58 -13.40
C TYR A 52 -7.46 2.90 -14.34
N ALA A 53 -8.35 1.93 -14.53
CA ALA A 53 -9.65 2.17 -15.14
C ALA A 53 -10.71 2.23 -14.04
N ASN A 54 -11.54 3.28 -14.03
CA ASN A 54 -12.59 3.45 -13.03
C ASN A 54 -13.99 3.23 -13.64
N ASP A 55 -14.91 2.71 -12.84
CA ASP A 55 -16.33 2.70 -13.21
C ASP A 55 -16.96 4.10 -13.07
N THR A 56 -18.22 4.23 -13.47
CA THR A 56 -18.97 5.50 -13.37
C THR A 56 -19.19 5.99 -11.93
N ALA A 57 -18.93 5.15 -10.92
CA ALA A 57 -18.97 5.50 -9.51
C ALA A 57 -17.58 5.83 -8.95
N GLY A 58 -16.54 5.90 -9.79
CA GLY A 58 -15.18 6.23 -9.39
C GLY A 58 -14.39 5.07 -8.77
N ARG A 59 -14.90 3.83 -8.86
CA ARG A 59 -14.22 2.66 -8.27
C ARG A 59 -13.27 2.00 -9.27
N PRO A 60 -12.07 1.58 -8.86
CA PRO A 60 -11.04 1.07 -9.76
C PRO A 60 -11.32 -0.37 -10.24
N THR A 61 -11.78 -0.49 -11.48
CA THR A 61 -12.12 -1.76 -12.14
C THR A 61 -10.94 -2.51 -12.76
N GLN A 62 -9.82 -1.85 -13.02
CA GLN A 62 -8.65 -2.50 -13.59
C GLN A 62 -7.39 -1.75 -13.18
N ILE A 63 -6.31 -2.50 -12.98
CA ILE A 63 -4.95 -1.97 -12.84
C ILE A 63 -4.03 -2.63 -13.88
N THR A 64 -3.29 -1.80 -14.61
CA THR A 64 -2.26 -2.21 -15.58
C THR A 64 -0.90 -1.63 -15.21
N SER A 65 0.17 -2.22 -15.74
CA SER A 65 1.56 -1.80 -15.51
C SER A 65 2.26 -1.48 -16.82
N SER A 66 3.12 -0.46 -16.81
CA SER A 66 4.04 -0.17 -17.92
C SER A 66 5.26 -1.09 -17.93
N LEU A 67 5.59 -1.72 -16.79
CA LEU A 67 6.53 -2.84 -16.76
C LEU A 67 5.78 -4.06 -17.29
N VAL A 68 6.27 -4.69 -18.35
CA VAL A 68 5.62 -5.87 -18.94
C VAL A 68 6.69 -6.83 -19.42
N ASP A 69 6.66 -8.05 -18.90
CA ASP A 69 7.51 -9.15 -19.33
C ASP A 69 6.81 -10.50 -19.10
N ALA A 70 7.52 -11.62 -19.32
CA ALA A 70 6.96 -12.96 -19.13
C ALA A 70 6.55 -13.28 -17.68
N GLN A 71 7.14 -12.56 -16.71
CA GLN A 71 6.95 -12.72 -15.27
C GLN A 71 6.21 -11.53 -14.63
N HIS A 72 5.80 -10.54 -15.43
CA HIS A 72 5.00 -9.40 -15.01
C HIS A 72 3.98 -9.03 -16.10
N PRO A 73 2.70 -9.41 -15.95
CA PRO A 73 1.69 -9.22 -16.98
C PRO A 73 1.26 -7.76 -17.04
N ALA A 74 0.94 -7.29 -18.25
CA ALA A 74 0.48 -5.91 -18.45
C ALA A 74 -0.79 -5.59 -17.65
N THR A 75 -1.70 -6.54 -17.49
CA THR A 75 -2.88 -6.41 -16.62
C THR A 75 -2.65 -7.19 -15.34
N LEU A 76 -2.68 -6.49 -14.21
CA LEU A 76 -2.37 -7.07 -12.90
C LEU A 76 -3.64 -7.52 -12.17
N ALA A 77 -4.75 -6.80 -12.34
CA ALA A 77 -6.05 -7.25 -11.85
C ALA A 77 -7.18 -6.57 -12.62
N THR A 78 -8.28 -7.29 -12.81
CA THR A 78 -9.52 -6.79 -13.41
C THR A 78 -10.73 -7.23 -12.59
N VAL A 79 -11.59 -6.29 -12.21
CA VAL A 79 -12.89 -6.53 -11.60
C VAL A 79 -13.89 -6.90 -12.70
N ASP A 80 -14.68 -7.94 -12.48
CA ASP A 80 -15.68 -8.40 -13.45
C ASP A 80 -16.72 -7.29 -13.70
N SER A 81 -16.83 -6.83 -14.94
CA SER A 81 -17.69 -5.69 -15.29
C SER A 81 -19.19 -5.98 -15.20
N THR A 82 -19.59 -7.26 -15.16
CA THR A 82 -21.00 -7.66 -15.05
C THR A 82 -21.46 -7.78 -13.61
N LEU A 83 -20.55 -8.21 -12.71
CA LEU A 83 -20.85 -8.35 -11.29
C LEU A 83 -20.47 -7.09 -10.52
N GLY A 84 -19.29 -6.53 -10.80
CA GLY A 84 -18.74 -5.34 -10.17
C GLY A 84 -18.53 -5.50 -8.68
N TYR A 85 -19.05 -4.52 -7.94
CA TYR A 85 -18.94 -4.43 -6.49
C TYR A 85 -20.29 -4.64 -5.81
N TYR A 86 -20.27 -5.10 -4.56
CA TYR A 86 -21.41 -4.99 -3.68
C TYR A 86 -21.70 -3.51 -3.36
N PRO A 87 -22.93 -3.18 -2.90
CA PRO A 87 -23.30 -1.81 -2.54
C PRO A 87 -22.37 -1.17 -1.51
N HIS A 88 -21.80 -1.97 -0.60
CA HIS A 88 -20.84 -1.53 0.41
C HIS A 88 -19.39 -1.50 -0.13
N GLY A 89 -19.16 -1.50 -1.45
CA GLY A 89 -17.83 -1.32 -2.02
C GLY A 89 -16.96 -2.59 -2.11
N ALA A 90 -17.45 -3.76 -1.67
CA ALA A 90 -16.70 -5.00 -1.80
C ALA A 90 -16.63 -5.52 -3.23
N ILE A 91 -15.45 -5.98 -3.64
CA ILE A 91 -15.28 -6.62 -4.94
C ILE A 91 -16.04 -7.96 -4.93
N ARG A 92 -16.95 -8.17 -5.89
CA ARG A 92 -17.69 -9.44 -6.02
C ARG A 92 -16.84 -10.50 -6.69
N LYS A 93 -16.12 -10.10 -7.73
CA LYS A 93 -15.23 -10.96 -8.51
C LYS A 93 -14.08 -10.13 -9.09
N MET A 94 -12.86 -10.63 -8.89
CA MET A 94 -11.64 -10.12 -9.50
C MET A 94 -10.89 -11.27 -10.19
N THR A 95 -10.27 -10.96 -11.31
CA THR A 95 -9.33 -11.83 -12.02
C THR A 95 -7.95 -11.20 -11.93
N PRO A 96 -7.04 -11.74 -11.10
CA PRO A 96 -5.64 -11.33 -11.10
C PRO A 96 -4.94 -11.71 -12.42
N GLY A 97 -3.79 -11.10 -12.70
CA GLY A 97 -3.05 -11.25 -13.96
C GLY A 97 -2.54 -12.66 -14.26
N ASN A 98 -2.58 -13.59 -13.28
CA ASN A 98 -2.31 -15.02 -13.50
C ASN A 98 -3.54 -15.84 -13.91
N GLY A 99 -4.69 -15.22 -14.15
CA GLY A 99 -5.89 -15.88 -14.67
C GLY A 99 -6.73 -16.62 -13.63
N LEU A 100 -6.35 -16.61 -12.35
CA LEU A 100 -7.22 -17.09 -11.27
C LEU A 100 -8.44 -16.17 -11.10
N THR A 101 -9.39 -16.59 -10.27
CA THR A 101 -10.54 -15.80 -9.87
C THR A 101 -10.59 -15.70 -8.37
N GLN A 102 -10.57 -14.48 -7.83
CA GLN A 102 -10.91 -14.19 -6.44
C GLN A 102 -12.36 -13.71 -6.35
N THR A 103 -13.13 -14.24 -5.40
CA THR A 103 -14.54 -13.89 -5.21
C THR A 103 -14.95 -14.06 -3.76
N ALA A 104 -15.93 -13.28 -3.31
CA ALA A 104 -16.45 -13.34 -1.95
C ALA A 104 -17.97 -13.26 -1.91
N ALA A 105 -18.55 -13.93 -0.90
CA ALA A 105 -19.97 -13.82 -0.57
C ALA A 105 -20.14 -13.28 0.85
N PHE A 106 -21.22 -12.54 1.02
CA PHE A 106 -21.58 -11.89 2.27
C PHE A 106 -22.96 -12.36 2.71
N ASN A 107 -23.18 -12.42 4.02
CA ASN A 107 -24.52 -12.65 4.55
C ASN A 107 -25.34 -11.34 4.55
N ASN A 108 -26.59 -11.39 5.01
CA ASN A 108 -27.47 -10.22 5.05
C ASN A 108 -27.03 -9.13 6.03
N ALA A 109 -26.10 -9.43 6.95
CA ALA A 109 -25.47 -8.47 7.85
C ALA A 109 -24.17 -7.87 7.26
N LEU A 110 -23.88 -8.15 5.98
CA LEU A 110 -22.67 -7.72 5.28
C LEU A 110 -21.36 -8.28 5.87
N GLN A 111 -21.43 -9.41 6.56
CA GLN A 111 -20.23 -10.11 7.04
C GLN A 111 -19.70 -11.06 5.95
N PRO A 112 -18.38 -11.11 5.70
CA PRO A 112 -17.78 -12.01 4.72
C PRO A 112 -17.92 -13.45 5.22
N CYS A 113 -18.84 -14.19 4.62
CA CYS A 113 -19.12 -15.58 5.01
C CYS A 113 -18.35 -16.59 4.17
N ARG A 114 -17.94 -16.21 2.95
CA ARG A 114 -17.09 -17.02 2.07
C ARG A 114 -16.09 -16.16 1.31
N ILE A 115 -14.85 -16.62 1.22
CA ILE A 115 -13.81 -16.07 0.34
C ILE A 115 -13.22 -17.23 -0.46
N ASN A 116 -13.20 -17.13 -1.79
CA ASN A 116 -12.74 -18.19 -2.67
C ASN A 116 -11.75 -17.70 -3.74
N VAL A 117 -10.78 -18.55 -4.02
CA VAL A 117 -9.86 -18.46 -5.16
C VAL A 117 -9.98 -19.73 -5.98
N ASN A 118 -10.28 -19.62 -7.27
CA ASN A 118 -10.43 -20.78 -8.16
C ASN A 118 -9.93 -20.50 -9.58
N SER A 119 -9.65 -21.58 -10.32
CA SER A 119 -9.26 -21.51 -11.74
C SER A 119 -10.42 -21.65 -12.73
N SER A 120 -11.65 -21.91 -12.27
CA SER A 120 -12.81 -22.09 -13.16
C SER A 120 -13.43 -20.81 -13.69
N GLY A 121 -13.10 -19.65 -13.13
CA GLY A 121 -13.77 -18.37 -13.47
C GLY A 121 -15.08 -18.12 -12.73
N THR A 122 -15.52 -19.06 -11.89
CA THR A 122 -16.82 -19.03 -11.20
C THR A 122 -16.79 -18.01 -10.06
N ALA A 123 -17.82 -17.17 -9.98
CA ALA A 123 -18.07 -16.27 -8.85
C ALA A 123 -18.97 -16.96 -7.80
N LEU A 124 -18.78 -16.59 -6.53
CA LEU A 124 -19.76 -16.88 -5.49
C LEU A 124 -20.90 -15.86 -5.53
N GLY A 125 -22.14 -16.34 -5.38
CA GLY A 125 -23.35 -15.53 -5.22
C GLY A 125 -23.90 -15.55 -3.80
N ALA A 126 -23.68 -16.63 -3.04
CA ALA A 126 -24.15 -16.79 -1.66
C ALA A 126 -23.21 -17.65 -0.80
N CYS A 127 -23.33 -17.52 0.52
CA CYS A 127 -22.52 -18.28 1.50
C CYS A 127 -22.62 -19.81 1.35
N ALA A 128 -23.77 -20.28 0.89
CA ALA A 128 -24.12 -21.70 0.78
C ALA A 128 -23.79 -22.30 -0.61
N ASP A 129 -23.18 -21.54 -1.50
CA ASP A 129 -22.82 -22.03 -2.82
C ASP A 129 -21.82 -23.19 -2.71
N ALA A 130 -21.94 -24.12 -3.66
CA ALA A 130 -21.00 -25.21 -3.81
C ALA A 130 -19.59 -24.67 -4.09
N ILE A 131 -18.58 -25.38 -3.62
CA ILE A 131 -17.18 -25.02 -3.86
C ILE A 131 -16.94 -25.01 -5.39
N PRO A 132 -16.46 -23.90 -5.97
CA PRO A 132 -16.12 -23.82 -7.38
C PRO A 132 -15.14 -24.93 -7.83
N LEU A 133 -15.27 -25.37 -9.08
CA LEU A 133 -14.28 -26.26 -9.70
C LEU A 133 -12.91 -25.57 -9.76
N GLY A 134 -11.83 -26.35 -9.69
CA GLY A 134 -10.49 -25.79 -9.67
C GLY A 134 -10.20 -24.95 -8.41
N ASN A 135 -10.79 -25.30 -7.28
CA ASN A 135 -10.60 -24.62 -6.00
C ASN A 135 -9.11 -24.59 -5.60
N VAL A 136 -8.59 -23.39 -5.34
CA VAL A 136 -7.24 -23.15 -4.84
C VAL A 136 -7.29 -22.81 -3.35
N GLN A 137 -8.20 -21.93 -2.96
CA GLN A 137 -8.46 -21.53 -1.57
C GLN A 137 -9.95 -21.30 -1.39
N ASP A 138 -10.57 -21.87 -0.37
CA ASP A 138 -11.94 -21.55 0.03
C ASP A 138 -11.99 -21.42 1.56
N PHE A 139 -12.34 -20.25 2.04
CA PHE A 139 -12.61 -19.99 3.45
C PHE A 139 -14.10 -19.81 3.67
N THR A 140 -14.63 -20.49 4.67
CA THR A 140 -16.00 -20.32 5.17
C THR A 140 -15.97 -19.84 6.61
N PHE A 141 -16.69 -18.77 6.89
CA PHE A 141 -16.81 -18.15 8.22
C PHE A 141 -18.24 -18.26 8.73
N GLY A 142 -18.37 -18.64 10.00
CA GLY A 142 -19.65 -18.72 10.70
C GLY A 142 -19.73 -17.70 11.83
N PHE A 143 -20.86 -17.00 11.94
CA PHE A 143 -21.08 -15.92 12.90
C PHE A 143 -22.23 -16.22 13.89
N ASN A 144 -22.72 -17.47 13.97
CA ASN A 144 -23.93 -17.85 14.74
C ASN A 144 -25.20 -17.07 14.32
N ALA A 145 -25.33 -16.80 13.02
CA ALA A 145 -26.48 -16.13 12.40
C ALA A 145 -27.82 -16.74 12.86
N GLY A 146 -28.71 -15.88 13.36
CA GLY A 146 -30.07 -16.25 13.80
C GLY A 146 -30.21 -16.73 15.25
N THR A 147 -29.11 -16.91 16.00
CA THR A 147 -29.16 -17.24 17.44
C THR A 147 -28.46 -16.19 18.31
N SER A 148 -27.23 -15.83 17.97
CA SER A 148 -26.36 -15.00 18.82
C SER A 148 -25.27 -14.31 17.99
N ASP A 149 -25.64 -13.85 16.79
CA ASP A 149 -24.72 -13.14 15.90
C ASP A 149 -24.42 -11.76 16.46
N ASN A 150 -23.16 -11.57 16.85
CA ASN A 150 -22.66 -10.34 17.43
C ASN A 150 -21.42 -9.82 16.69
N GLY A 151 -21.20 -10.26 15.44
CA GLY A 151 -20.03 -9.89 14.66
C GLY A 151 -18.86 -10.87 14.75
N ASN A 152 -18.80 -11.71 15.79
CA ASN A 152 -17.65 -12.55 16.04
C ASN A 152 -17.62 -13.82 15.17
N VAL A 153 -16.42 -14.16 14.67
CA VAL A 153 -16.17 -15.41 13.94
C VAL A 153 -16.22 -16.58 14.91
N ALA A 154 -17.34 -17.32 14.93
CA ALA A 154 -17.54 -18.50 15.75
C ALA A 154 -16.92 -19.77 15.15
N SER A 155 -16.83 -19.83 13.82
CA SER A 155 -16.19 -20.95 13.12
C SER A 155 -15.48 -20.50 11.86
N TRP A 156 -14.39 -21.17 11.52
CA TRP A 156 -13.64 -20.95 10.28
C TRP A 156 -13.17 -22.28 9.72
N THR A 157 -13.62 -22.62 8.51
CA THR A 157 -13.16 -23.79 7.76
C THR A 157 -12.45 -23.38 6.49
N ALA A 158 -11.38 -24.09 6.15
CA ALA A 158 -10.62 -23.90 4.91
C ALA A 158 -10.62 -25.18 4.06
N THR A 159 -10.68 -25.04 2.75
CA THR A 159 -10.50 -26.13 1.77
C THR A 159 -9.64 -25.65 0.59
N GLY A 160 -8.79 -26.51 0.04
CA GLY A 160 -7.86 -26.18 -1.05
C GLY A 160 -6.41 -26.39 -0.60
N GLN A 161 -5.53 -25.45 -0.93
CA GLN A 161 -4.14 -25.45 -0.45
C GLN A 161 -4.04 -25.31 1.08
N GLN A 162 -4.99 -24.59 1.66
CA GLN A 162 -5.22 -24.59 3.10
C GLN A 162 -6.44 -25.45 3.41
N ALA A 163 -6.29 -26.35 4.38
CA ALA A 163 -7.34 -27.23 4.85
C ALA A 163 -7.33 -27.31 6.36
N PHE A 164 -8.38 -26.80 7.01
CA PHE A 164 -8.57 -26.88 8.46
C PHE A 164 -10.03 -26.66 8.85
N SER A 165 -10.36 -27.02 10.10
CA SER A 165 -11.65 -26.73 10.72
C SER A 165 -11.43 -26.17 12.13
N ARG A 166 -11.86 -24.94 12.35
CA ARG A 166 -11.67 -24.17 13.58
C ARG A 166 -13.00 -23.71 14.16
N SER A 167 -13.07 -23.70 15.48
CA SER A 167 -14.16 -23.11 16.25
C SER A 167 -13.58 -22.22 17.33
N PHE A 168 -14.28 -21.11 17.60
CA PHE A 168 -13.86 -20.08 18.52
C PHE A 168 -14.97 -19.78 19.51
N THR A 169 -14.57 -19.43 20.73
CA THR A 169 -15.50 -18.90 21.74
C THR A 169 -14.97 -17.59 22.29
N TYR A 170 -15.87 -16.79 22.83
CA TYR A 170 -15.59 -15.46 23.34
C TYR A 170 -16.17 -15.31 24.74
N ASP A 171 -15.55 -14.48 25.56
CA ASP A 171 -16.11 -14.12 26.86
C ASP A 171 -17.19 -13.04 26.73
N VAL A 172 -17.77 -12.65 27.87
CA VAL A 172 -18.88 -11.66 27.93
C VAL A 172 -18.47 -10.25 27.49
N LEU A 173 -17.17 -9.99 27.33
CA LEU A 173 -16.63 -8.72 26.83
C LEU A 173 -16.18 -8.84 25.37
N ASN A 174 -16.61 -9.90 24.67
CA ASN A 174 -16.24 -10.25 23.29
C ASN A 174 -14.76 -10.55 23.08
N ARG A 175 -13.97 -10.81 24.13
CA ARG A 175 -12.57 -11.21 23.97
C ARG A 175 -12.46 -12.68 23.59
N LEU A 176 -11.49 -13.01 22.76
CA LEU A 176 -11.25 -14.39 22.32
C LEU A 176 -10.92 -15.30 23.52
N SER A 177 -11.77 -16.28 23.82
CA SER A 177 -11.59 -17.17 24.95
C SER A 177 -10.92 -18.48 24.57
N THR A 178 -11.35 -19.10 23.46
CA THR A 178 -10.78 -20.38 22.99
C THR A 178 -10.68 -20.48 21.48
N LEU A 179 -9.74 -21.31 21.04
CA LEU A 179 -9.62 -21.82 19.67
C LEU A 179 -9.52 -23.34 19.76
N ASN A 180 -10.38 -24.02 19.02
CA ASN A 180 -10.30 -25.46 18.83
C ASN A 180 -10.16 -25.77 17.34
N GLN A 181 -9.01 -26.31 16.94
CA GLN A 181 -8.82 -26.85 15.60
C GLN A 181 -9.05 -28.36 15.64
N SER A 182 -10.15 -28.82 15.02
CA SER A 182 -10.54 -30.23 14.99
C SER A 182 -9.86 -31.02 13.88
N SER A 183 -9.33 -30.33 12.86
CA SER A 183 -8.56 -30.90 11.77
C SER A 183 -7.74 -29.81 11.08
N GLY A 184 -6.65 -30.21 10.43
CA GLY A 184 -5.90 -29.36 9.50
C GLY A 184 -4.41 -29.67 9.48
N SER A 185 -3.70 -28.98 8.60
CA SER A 185 -2.24 -29.06 8.49
C SER A 185 -1.63 -27.78 9.02
N ALA A 186 -1.55 -27.66 10.34
CA ALA A 186 -0.75 -26.63 11.00
C ALA A 186 0.71 -27.08 11.04
N THR A 187 1.66 -26.17 10.81
CA THR A 187 3.10 -26.51 10.92
C THR A 187 3.73 -25.94 12.19
N GLY A 188 3.17 -24.86 12.76
CA GLY A 188 3.58 -24.31 14.07
C GLY A 188 2.89 -25.00 15.26
N CYS A 189 1.74 -25.62 15.01
CA CYS A 189 0.95 -26.39 15.96
C CYS A 189 0.70 -27.81 15.43
N SER A 190 0.20 -28.71 16.27
CA SER A 190 -0.28 -30.02 15.82
C SER A 190 -1.51 -29.90 14.91
N ALA A 191 -1.76 -30.91 14.07
CA ALA A 191 -2.90 -30.95 13.15
C ALA A 191 -4.28 -30.72 13.84
N THR A 192 -4.39 -31.19 15.08
CA THR A 192 -5.52 -30.90 15.98
C THR A 192 -4.97 -30.32 17.27
N PHE A 193 -5.55 -29.24 17.76
CA PHE A 193 -5.09 -28.57 18.98
C PHE A 193 -6.19 -27.71 19.60
N ASN A 194 -6.02 -27.38 20.87
CA ASN A 194 -6.89 -26.48 21.60
C ASN A 194 -6.08 -25.44 22.38
N LEU A 195 -6.39 -24.16 22.16
CA LEU A 195 -5.83 -23.04 22.91
C LEU A 195 -6.94 -22.34 23.72
N SER A 196 -6.55 -21.79 24.86
CA SER A 196 -7.38 -20.83 25.60
C SER A 196 -6.58 -19.65 26.08
N TRP A 197 -7.22 -18.48 26.12
CA TRP A 197 -6.61 -17.25 26.61
C TRP A 197 -7.25 -16.77 27.90
N THR A 198 -6.43 -16.17 28.76
CA THR A 198 -6.94 -15.48 29.96
C THR A 198 -6.51 -14.01 29.96
N TYR A 199 -7.39 -13.21 30.54
CA TYR A 199 -7.23 -11.76 30.62
C TYR A 199 -7.38 -11.32 32.07
N ASP A 200 -6.67 -10.27 32.46
CA ASP A 200 -6.98 -9.58 33.71
C ASP A 200 -8.17 -8.59 33.55
N ALA A 201 -8.49 -7.89 34.64
CA ALA A 201 -9.57 -6.90 34.67
C ALA A 201 -9.29 -5.67 33.78
N TRP A 202 -8.03 -5.44 33.39
CA TRP A 202 -7.59 -4.32 32.55
C TRP A 202 -7.34 -4.77 31.10
N GLY A 203 -7.76 -5.98 30.72
CA GLY A 203 -7.65 -6.47 29.35
C GLY A 203 -6.23 -6.87 28.94
N ASN A 204 -5.30 -7.05 29.88
CA ASN A 204 -4.00 -7.65 29.54
C ASN A 204 -4.18 -9.15 29.28
N ARG A 205 -3.80 -9.62 28.10
CA ARG A 205 -3.63 -11.05 27.80
C ARG A 205 -2.47 -11.61 28.64
N ARG A 206 -2.76 -12.49 29.60
CA ARG A 206 -1.75 -13.05 30.51
C ARG A 206 -1.31 -14.45 30.12
N ASP A 207 -2.20 -15.21 29.49
CA ASP A 207 -1.95 -16.60 29.15
C ASP A 207 -2.47 -16.94 27.75
N GLN A 208 -1.70 -17.78 27.05
CA GLN A 208 -2.12 -18.67 25.98
C GLN A 208 -1.78 -20.09 26.42
N THR A 209 -2.79 -20.82 26.86
CA THR A 209 -2.63 -22.18 27.38
C THR A 209 -2.93 -23.19 26.29
N VAL A 210 -2.04 -24.18 26.13
CA VAL A 210 -2.26 -25.34 25.27
C VAL A 210 -3.02 -26.40 26.06
N ASN A 211 -4.32 -26.54 25.79
CA ASN A 211 -5.20 -27.50 26.49
C ASN A 211 -5.15 -28.89 25.87
N SER A 212 -4.84 -28.98 24.56
CA SER A 212 -4.59 -30.24 23.86
C SER A 212 -3.76 -30.01 22.60
N GLY A 213 -3.05 -31.05 22.15
CA GLY A 213 -2.10 -30.94 21.05
C GLY A 213 -0.79 -30.28 21.46
N THR A 214 -0.04 -29.80 20.48
CA THR A 214 1.22 -29.06 20.66
C THR A 214 1.09 -27.71 19.96
N CYS A 215 1.43 -26.63 20.67
CA CYS A 215 1.50 -25.26 20.17
C CYS A 215 2.47 -24.48 21.07
N ASN A 216 2.82 -23.25 20.68
CA ASN A 216 3.60 -22.36 21.53
C ASN A 216 2.74 -21.78 22.66
N PRO A 217 3.06 -22.05 23.94
CA PRO A 217 2.40 -21.39 25.06
C PRO A 217 2.94 -19.96 25.24
N PHE A 218 2.14 -19.11 25.85
CA PHE A 218 2.58 -17.78 26.31
C PHE A 218 2.07 -17.56 27.73
N HIS A 219 2.95 -17.10 28.62
CA HIS A 219 2.62 -16.81 30.01
C HIS A 219 3.42 -15.59 30.47
N ALA A 220 2.71 -14.55 30.90
CA ALA A 220 3.34 -13.35 31.44
C ALA A 220 2.53 -12.75 32.59
N THR A 221 3.25 -12.20 33.56
CA THR A 221 2.66 -11.32 34.58
C THR A 221 2.69 -9.88 34.11
N VAL A 222 1.82 -9.03 34.65
CA VAL A 222 1.77 -7.60 34.34
C VAL A 222 1.84 -6.75 35.61
N ASN A 223 2.47 -5.57 35.50
CA ASN A 223 2.51 -4.59 36.57
C ASN A 223 1.27 -3.65 36.51
N THR A 224 1.22 -2.69 37.43
CA THR A 224 0.13 -1.70 37.53
C THR A 224 0.08 -0.69 36.37
N GLN A 225 1.07 -0.68 35.48
CA GLN A 225 1.13 0.14 34.27
C GLN A 225 0.81 -0.68 33.02
N ASN A 226 0.23 -1.88 33.14
CA ASN A 226 -0.09 -2.78 32.03
C ASN A 226 1.14 -3.24 31.22
N GLN A 227 2.32 -3.20 31.84
CA GLN A 227 3.57 -3.66 31.25
C GLN A 227 3.83 -5.11 31.65
N LEU A 228 4.27 -5.93 30.70
CA LEU A 228 4.72 -7.30 30.98
C LEU A 228 5.91 -7.28 31.95
N VAL A 229 5.95 -8.22 32.89
CA VAL A 229 7.08 -8.40 33.81
C VAL A 229 7.44 -9.87 33.90
N ASP A 230 8.75 -10.13 33.94
CA ASP A 230 9.32 -11.44 34.31
C ASP A 230 10.25 -11.22 35.51
N PRO A 231 9.74 -11.40 36.75
CA PRO A 231 10.55 -11.18 37.96
C PRO A 231 11.73 -12.15 38.11
N ILE A 232 11.76 -13.24 37.34
CA ILE A 232 12.79 -14.28 37.47
C ILE A 232 13.96 -13.97 36.56
N ASN A 233 13.70 -13.70 35.27
CA ASN A 233 14.75 -13.53 34.26
C ASN A 233 14.87 -12.10 33.72
N ASN A 234 14.02 -11.17 34.19
CA ASN A 234 14.01 -9.77 33.77
C ASN A 234 13.96 -9.57 32.24
N LYS A 235 13.19 -10.43 31.57
CA LYS A 235 13.03 -10.47 30.11
C LYS A 235 12.47 -9.17 29.54
N TYR A 236 11.48 -8.62 30.23
CA TYR A 236 10.74 -7.44 29.78
C TYR A 236 11.20 -6.22 30.56
N GLN A 237 11.71 -5.23 29.85
CA GLN A 237 12.09 -3.94 30.42
C GLN A 237 11.48 -2.81 29.61
N TYR A 238 11.20 -1.70 30.29
CA TYR A 238 10.54 -0.54 29.70
C TYR A 238 11.27 0.74 30.11
N ASP A 239 11.20 1.74 29.23
CA ASP A 239 11.62 3.09 29.57
C ASP A 239 10.54 3.84 30.38
N ALA A 240 10.82 5.12 30.69
CA ALA A 240 9.91 5.97 31.45
C ALA A 240 8.65 6.38 30.68
N ALA A 241 8.69 6.38 29.34
CA ALA A 241 7.52 6.62 28.49
C ALA A 241 6.64 5.37 28.36
N GLY A 242 7.18 4.21 28.73
CA GLY A 242 6.51 2.92 28.69
C GLY A 242 6.79 2.13 27.43
N ASN A 243 7.78 2.50 26.62
CA ASN A 243 8.21 1.72 25.46
C ASN A 243 8.97 0.48 25.94
N MET A 244 8.71 -0.69 25.33
CA MET A 244 9.45 -1.91 25.63
C MET A 244 10.86 -1.81 25.05
N ILE A 245 11.87 -1.74 25.92
CA ILE A 245 13.29 -1.65 25.54
C ILE A 245 14.00 -3.02 25.56
N GLN A 246 13.32 -4.08 26.02
CA GLN A 246 13.82 -5.46 25.97
C GLN A 246 12.67 -6.48 25.99
N ASP A 247 12.73 -7.54 25.17
CA ASP A 247 11.66 -8.57 25.03
C ASP A 247 12.14 -10.04 25.22
N ALA A 248 13.23 -10.24 25.96
CA ALA A 248 14.03 -11.47 26.08
C ALA A 248 15.01 -11.72 24.94
N ASN A 249 14.68 -11.37 23.70
CA ASN A 249 15.51 -11.69 22.52
C ASN A 249 16.31 -10.47 22.04
N HIS A 250 15.66 -9.32 22.04
CA HIS A 250 16.22 -8.07 21.53
C HIS A 250 16.18 -6.96 22.57
N THR A 251 17.03 -5.97 22.35
CA THR A 251 16.94 -4.64 22.96
C THR A 251 16.50 -3.61 21.93
N TYR A 252 15.71 -2.64 22.36
CA TYR A 252 15.11 -1.65 21.47
C TYR A 252 15.44 -0.22 21.90
N PHE A 253 15.67 0.65 20.92
CA PHE A 253 15.87 2.07 21.12
C PHE A 253 14.80 2.88 20.40
N TYR A 254 14.29 3.90 21.07
CA TYR A 254 13.22 4.75 20.57
C TYR A 254 13.71 6.20 20.49
N ASP A 255 13.13 6.96 19.56
CA ASP A 255 13.29 8.41 19.54
C ASP A 255 12.36 9.11 20.55
N ALA A 256 12.43 10.43 20.60
CA ALA A 256 11.62 11.25 21.50
C ALA A 256 10.12 11.23 21.16
N GLU A 257 9.75 10.75 19.97
CA GLU A 257 8.36 10.57 19.54
C GLU A 257 7.84 9.14 19.79
N ASN A 258 8.59 8.31 20.51
CA ASN A 258 8.29 6.90 20.78
C ASN A 258 8.27 5.99 19.54
N ARG A 259 9.02 6.33 18.48
CA ARG A 259 9.18 5.46 17.31
C ARG A 259 10.42 4.59 17.49
N LEU A 260 10.31 3.30 17.17
CA LEU A 260 11.45 2.36 17.22
C LEU A 260 12.50 2.74 16.18
N THR A 261 13.69 3.16 16.58
CA THR A 261 14.76 3.62 15.67
C THR A 261 15.90 2.61 15.51
N GLN A 262 16.10 1.72 16.48
CA GLN A 262 17.17 0.73 16.40
C GLN A 262 16.85 -0.54 17.22
N VAL A 263 17.29 -1.68 16.69
CA VAL A 263 17.24 -3.00 17.32
C VAL A 263 18.67 -3.48 17.56
N ASP A 264 18.98 -3.82 18.82
CA ASP A 264 20.27 -4.31 19.29
C ASP A 264 21.47 -3.40 19.01
N GLY A 265 22.63 -3.82 19.50
CA GLY A 265 23.90 -3.11 19.31
C GLY A 265 24.06 -1.88 20.20
N THR A 266 24.88 -0.93 19.74
CA THR A 266 25.12 0.33 20.45
C THR A 266 24.30 1.44 19.78
N LEU A 267 23.53 2.19 20.56
CA LEU A 267 22.70 3.28 20.06
C LEU A 267 23.48 4.22 19.13
N GLY A 268 22.93 4.47 17.94
CA GLY A 268 23.51 5.34 16.91
C GLY A 268 24.58 4.67 16.04
N THR A 269 24.79 3.35 16.17
CA THR A 269 25.74 2.59 15.34
C THR A 269 25.02 1.48 14.57
N CYS A 270 24.51 1.81 13.38
CA CYS A 270 23.68 0.89 12.60
C CYS A 270 24.44 -0.28 11.96
N SER A 271 25.74 -0.12 11.69
CA SER A 271 26.56 -1.17 11.07
C SER A 271 26.75 -2.43 11.94
N ALA A 272 26.46 -2.33 13.24
CA ALA A 272 26.50 -3.45 14.18
C ALA A 272 25.14 -3.71 14.88
N ALA A 273 24.09 -3.02 14.43
CA ALA A 273 22.73 -3.23 14.89
C ALA A 273 22.07 -4.36 14.10
N THR A 274 21.04 -4.96 14.69
CA THR A 274 20.18 -5.94 14.00
C THR A 274 19.37 -5.22 12.91
N ALA A 275 18.81 -4.04 13.24
CA ALA A 275 18.18 -3.14 12.29
C ALA A 275 18.21 -1.69 12.82
N CYS A 276 18.21 -0.72 11.90
CA CYS A 276 17.91 0.68 12.18
C CYS A 276 16.77 1.17 11.27
N TYR A 277 16.03 2.17 11.73
CA TYR A 277 14.90 2.73 11.01
C TYR A 277 14.92 4.26 11.04
N GLN A 278 14.54 4.87 9.92
CA GLN A 278 14.30 6.30 9.82
C GLN A 278 12.85 6.56 9.45
N TYR A 279 12.33 7.68 9.93
CA TYR A 279 10.93 8.05 9.75
C TYR A 279 10.80 9.47 9.21
N ASP A 280 9.76 9.69 8.41
CA ASP A 280 9.37 11.04 8.03
C ASP A 280 8.58 11.77 9.14
N ALA A 281 8.12 12.98 8.82
CA ALA A 281 7.34 13.80 9.75
C ALA A 281 5.92 13.26 10.03
N PHE A 282 5.38 12.42 9.14
CA PHE A 282 4.09 11.77 9.31
C PHE A 282 4.21 10.48 10.15
N GLY A 283 5.42 9.97 10.36
CA GLY A 283 5.70 8.75 11.13
C GLY A 283 5.94 7.54 10.23
N GLN A 284 5.97 7.72 8.92
CA GLN A 284 6.16 6.66 7.92
C GLN A 284 7.62 6.22 7.94
N ARG A 285 7.90 4.92 7.92
CA ARG A 285 9.26 4.40 7.86
C ARG A 285 9.83 4.61 6.47
N VAL A 286 10.73 5.58 6.29
CA VAL A 286 11.29 5.92 4.98
C VAL A 286 12.56 5.16 4.64
N GLU A 287 13.30 4.66 5.64
CA GLU A 287 14.51 3.87 5.44
C GLU A 287 14.62 2.79 6.51
N LYS A 288 15.08 1.60 6.09
CA LYS A 288 15.52 0.50 6.96
C LYS A 288 16.98 0.16 6.63
N THR A 289 17.82 0.10 7.65
CA THR A 289 19.22 -0.34 7.52
C THR A 289 19.43 -1.67 8.24
N THR A 290 19.91 -2.68 7.52
CA THR A 290 20.31 -3.98 8.08
C THR A 290 21.73 -4.33 7.65
N GLY A 291 22.66 -4.40 8.61
CA GLY A 291 24.09 -4.52 8.31
C GLY A 291 24.61 -3.31 7.52
N SER A 292 24.98 -3.50 6.25
CA SER A 292 25.35 -2.42 5.33
C SER A 292 24.19 -1.96 4.43
N ALA A 293 23.09 -2.72 4.40
CA ALA A 293 22.02 -2.55 3.42
C ALA A 293 21.05 -1.48 3.84
N ASN A 294 20.93 -0.43 3.04
CA ASN A 294 19.91 0.60 3.17
C ASN A 294 18.79 0.34 2.17
N VAL A 295 17.57 0.25 2.67
CA VAL A 295 16.35 0.06 1.89
C VAL A 295 15.44 1.26 2.11
N ASP A 296 15.22 2.03 1.06
CA ASP A 296 14.27 3.14 1.03
C ASP A 296 12.86 2.63 0.71
N TYR A 297 11.86 3.19 1.40
CA TYR A 297 10.45 2.90 1.17
C TYR A 297 9.79 4.01 0.37
N LEU A 298 9.05 3.62 -0.67
CA LEU A 298 8.29 4.54 -1.51
C LEU A 298 6.82 4.47 -1.13
N TYR A 299 6.21 5.60 -0.81
CA TYR A 299 4.80 5.68 -0.40
C TYR A 299 3.91 6.31 -1.47
N ASP A 300 2.67 5.83 -1.56
CA ASP A 300 1.62 6.55 -2.29
C ASP A 300 1.00 7.69 -1.46
N LEU A 301 0.05 8.41 -2.05
CA LEU A 301 -0.67 9.48 -1.35
C LEU A 301 -1.58 8.99 -0.22
N ALA A 302 -1.89 7.69 -0.18
CA ALA A 302 -2.66 7.02 0.87
C ALA A 302 -1.73 6.29 1.85
N GLY A 303 -0.46 6.73 1.92
CA GLY A 303 0.52 6.27 2.89
C GLY A 303 0.83 4.77 2.83
N LYS A 304 0.49 4.08 1.74
CA LYS A 304 0.84 2.67 1.53
C LYS A 304 2.21 2.59 0.91
N ALA A 305 3.05 1.71 1.45
CA ALA A 305 4.32 1.38 0.82
C ALA A 305 4.03 0.73 -0.53
N THR A 306 4.52 1.34 -1.61
CA THR A 306 4.38 0.91 -3.01
C THR A 306 5.64 0.27 -3.57
N GLY A 307 6.77 0.39 -2.87
CA GLY A 307 7.99 -0.31 -3.24
C GLY A 307 9.13 -0.12 -2.25
N GLU A 308 10.11 -1.00 -2.40
CA GLU A 308 11.36 -1.01 -1.64
C GLU A 308 12.53 -0.87 -2.62
N TRP A 309 13.48 -0.01 -2.27
CA TRP A 309 14.63 0.30 -3.12
C TRP A 309 15.94 0.23 -2.35
N LEU A 310 16.88 -0.60 -2.82
CA LEU A 310 18.22 -0.71 -2.25
C LEU A 310 19.08 0.49 -2.68
N THR A 311 19.64 1.23 -1.72
CA THR A 311 20.47 2.44 -1.94
C THR A 311 21.94 2.29 -1.53
N GLU A 312 22.42 1.06 -1.32
CA GLU A 312 23.80 0.80 -0.89
C GLU A 312 24.90 1.48 -1.75
N PRO A 313 25.87 2.17 -1.13
CA PRO A 313 27.06 2.63 -1.82
C PRO A 313 28.00 1.45 -2.20
N GLY A 314 28.01 1.07 -3.49
CA GLY A 314 29.02 0.15 -4.06
C GLY A 314 28.53 -1.24 -4.45
N PHE A 315 27.29 -1.60 -4.07
CA PHE A 315 26.55 -2.74 -4.60
C PHE A 315 25.34 -2.17 -5.32
N GLY A 316 25.28 -2.32 -6.65
CA GLY A 316 24.37 -1.56 -7.53
C GLY A 316 22.97 -1.32 -6.94
N ALA A 317 22.61 -0.05 -6.77
CA ALA A 317 21.29 0.37 -6.32
C ALA A 317 20.20 -0.18 -7.26
N GLY A 318 19.08 -0.60 -6.69
CA GLY A 318 18.05 -1.27 -7.48
C GLY A 318 16.76 -1.57 -6.71
N GLN A 319 15.72 -1.86 -7.48
CA GLN A 319 14.40 -2.23 -6.99
C GLN A 319 14.43 -3.61 -6.33
N LEU A 320 13.86 -3.69 -5.12
CA LEU A 320 13.68 -4.96 -4.39
C LEU A 320 12.24 -5.47 -4.52
N ALA A 321 11.27 -4.56 -4.43
CA ALA A 321 9.85 -4.89 -4.50
C ALA A 321 9.01 -3.76 -5.09
N HIS A 322 7.90 -4.13 -5.73
CA HIS A 322 6.73 -3.28 -5.91
C HIS A 322 5.50 -3.92 -5.30
N TYR A 323 4.75 -3.12 -4.54
CA TYR A 323 3.48 -3.49 -3.96
C TYR A 323 2.35 -2.87 -4.77
N ILE A 324 1.45 -3.72 -5.24
CA ILE A 324 0.40 -3.35 -6.19
C ILE A 324 -0.93 -3.43 -5.45
N TYR A 325 -1.58 -2.28 -5.32
CA TYR A 325 -2.88 -2.18 -4.68
C TYR A 325 -3.98 -1.95 -5.70
N LEU A 326 -5.09 -2.66 -5.55
CA LEU A 326 -6.33 -2.35 -6.26
C LEU A 326 -7.41 -2.16 -5.22
N ASN A 327 -8.04 -0.99 -5.23
CA ASN A 327 -9.10 -0.67 -4.27
C ASN A 327 -8.62 -0.84 -2.80
N GLY A 328 -7.31 -0.67 -2.54
CA GLY A 328 -6.72 -0.70 -1.19
C GLY A 328 -6.29 -2.05 -0.69
N GLN A 329 -6.67 -3.07 -1.43
CA GLN A 329 -6.21 -4.42 -1.19
C GLN A 329 -4.86 -4.61 -1.90
N LEU A 330 -3.88 -5.16 -1.18
CA LEU A 330 -2.65 -5.66 -1.80
C LEU A 330 -3.01 -6.87 -2.68
N VAL A 331 -2.95 -6.69 -3.99
CA VAL A 331 -3.36 -7.73 -4.96
C VAL A 331 -2.18 -8.45 -5.59
N ALA A 332 -1.01 -7.79 -5.64
CA ALA A 332 0.20 -8.39 -6.16
C ALA A 332 1.47 -7.75 -5.62
N GLU A 333 2.57 -8.50 -5.69
CA GLU A 333 3.92 -8.05 -5.37
C GLU A 333 4.83 -8.44 -6.52
N TYR A 334 5.63 -7.50 -7.03
CA TYR A 334 6.71 -7.81 -7.96
C TYR A 334 8.03 -7.80 -7.21
N THR A 335 8.61 -8.98 -7.00
CA THR A 335 9.87 -9.16 -6.29
C THR A 335 10.66 -10.30 -6.91
N ASN A 336 11.99 -10.26 -6.80
CA ASN A 336 12.89 -11.28 -7.37
C ASN A 336 12.63 -11.56 -8.86
N GLY A 337 12.25 -10.53 -9.62
CA GLY A 337 12.02 -10.63 -11.07
C GLY A 337 10.71 -11.33 -11.47
N THR A 338 9.75 -11.51 -10.56
CA THR A 338 8.44 -12.09 -10.90
C THR A 338 7.31 -11.49 -10.06
N THR A 339 6.08 -11.63 -10.57
CA THR A 339 4.86 -11.17 -9.92
C THR A 339 4.19 -12.31 -9.16
N TYR A 340 3.96 -12.09 -7.87
CA TYR A 340 3.16 -12.95 -7.02
C TYR A 340 1.83 -12.28 -6.71
N PHE A 341 0.72 -12.98 -6.94
CA PHE A 341 -0.61 -12.50 -6.57
C PHE A 341 -0.94 -12.94 -5.16
N VAL A 342 -1.37 -11.99 -4.35
CA VAL A 342 -1.65 -12.18 -2.92
C VAL A 342 -3.13 -12.51 -2.75
N HIS A 343 -3.41 -13.60 -2.02
CA HIS A 343 -4.76 -14.00 -1.63
C HIS A 343 -4.87 -13.96 -0.11
N GLN A 344 -5.87 -13.24 0.39
CA GLN A 344 -5.97 -12.88 1.80
C GLN A 344 -7.12 -13.61 2.51
N ASP A 345 -7.08 -13.62 3.85
CA ASP A 345 -8.26 -13.93 4.69
C ASP A 345 -9.14 -12.69 4.89
N HIS A 346 -10.20 -12.83 5.68
CA HIS A 346 -11.12 -11.73 5.96
C HIS A 346 -10.43 -10.55 6.65
N LEU A 347 -9.35 -10.77 7.39
CA LEU A 347 -8.58 -9.71 8.06
C LEU A 347 -7.66 -8.93 7.10
N GLY A 348 -7.50 -9.39 5.86
CA GLY A 348 -6.47 -8.88 4.97
C GLY A 348 -5.08 -9.51 5.19
N SER A 349 -4.96 -10.53 6.05
CA SER A 349 -3.69 -11.23 6.21
C SER A 349 -3.35 -11.99 4.93
N ALA A 350 -2.11 -11.96 4.46
CA ALA A 350 -1.69 -12.76 3.32
C ALA A 350 -1.73 -14.25 3.67
N ARG A 351 -2.49 -15.05 2.92
CA ARG A 351 -2.68 -16.49 3.20
C ARG A 351 -2.05 -17.37 2.14
N LEU A 352 -2.07 -16.91 0.90
CA LEU A 352 -1.51 -17.65 -0.23
C LEU A 352 -0.91 -16.66 -1.23
N LEU A 353 0.30 -16.96 -1.70
CA LEU A 353 0.87 -16.29 -2.87
C LEU A 353 0.87 -17.26 -4.05
N THR A 354 0.38 -16.78 -5.18
CA THR A 354 0.42 -17.54 -6.43
C THR A 354 1.26 -16.80 -7.46
N GLY A 355 2.26 -17.46 -8.02
CA GLY A 355 3.11 -16.85 -9.05
C GLY A 355 2.41 -16.69 -10.40
N MET A 356 3.15 -16.09 -11.33
CA MET A 356 2.89 -16.20 -12.75
C MET A 356 3.01 -17.67 -13.16
N GLY A 357 1.88 -18.33 -13.38
CA GLY A 357 1.78 -19.73 -13.75
C GLY A 357 2.26 -20.00 -15.18
N GLN A 358 3.44 -19.50 -15.57
CA GLN A 358 4.06 -19.78 -16.85
C GLN A 358 5.12 -20.85 -16.66
N THR A 359 4.75 -22.11 -16.87
CA THR A 359 5.78 -23.13 -17.12
C THR A 359 6.29 -22.91 -18.53
N GLN A 360 7.58 -22.60 -18.68
CA GLN A 360 8.20 -22.60 -20.00
C GLN A 360 8.07 -24.00 -20.58
N LEU A 361 7.29 -24.10 -21.63
CA LEU A 361 7.22 -25.31 -22.41
C LEU A 361 8.47 -25.38 -23.26
N SER A 362 9.10 -26.55 -23.32
CA SER A 362 10.26 -26.75 -24.18
C SER A 362 9.87 -26.43 -25.63
N ASN A 363 10.54 -25.45 -26.22
CA ASN A 363 10.36 -25.05 -27.62
C ASN A 363 11.67 -25.12 -28.41
N GLY A 364 12.77 -25.56 -27.77
CA GLY A 364 14.09 -25.72 -28.36
C GLY A 364 14.57 -24.44 -29.05
N GLY A 365 14.87 -23.39 -28.30
CA GLY A 365 15.30 -22.10 -28.85
C GLY A 365 16.50 -22.19 -29.82
N PHE A 366 16.74 -21.12 -30.58
CA PHE A 366 17.77 -21.10 -31.64
C PHE A 366 19.20 -21.25 -31.11
N GLU A 367 19.41 -21.01 -29.81
CA GLU A 367 20.70 -21.19 -29.12
C GLU A 367 21.23 -22.62 -29.11
N GLN A 368 20.42 -23.60 -29.51
CA GLN A 368 20.80 -25.00 -29.68
C GLN A 368 21.08 -25.36 -31.16
N GLY A 369 21.12 -24.37 -32.06
CA GLY A 369 21.33 -24.54 -33.50
C GLY A 369 20.09 -25.07 -34.24
N SER A 370 20.26 -25.54 -35.47
CA SER A 370 19.16 -26.02 -36.33
C SER A 370 18.57 -27.38 -35.93
N GLN A 371 19.16 -28.08 -34.94
CA GLN A 371 18.73 -29.43 -34.55
C GLN A 371 17.33 -29.46 -33.93
N SER A 372 16.86 -28.33 -33.41
CA SER A 372 15.55 -28.18 -32.76
C SER A 372 14.47 -27.57 -33.67
N TRP A 373 14.77 -27.30 -34.95
CA TRP A 373 13.84 -26.67 -35.89
C TRP A 373 13.86 -27.33 -37.27
N ASN A 374 12.68 -27.73 -37.75
CA ASN A 374 12.49 -28.17 -39.13
C ASN A 374 12.18 -26.96 -40.02
N LEU A 375 12.76 -26.96 -41.22
CA LEU A 375 12.62 -25.88 -42.18
C LEU A 375 11.63 -26.31 -43.25
N CYS A 376 10.47 -25.65 -43.34
CA CYS A 376 9.37 -26.12 -44.18
C CYS A 376 9.37 -25.52 -45.60
N SER A 377 9.86 -24.29 -45.82
CA SER A 377 10.05 -23.69 -47.15
C SER A 377 10.97 -22.46 -47.10
N GLY A 378 11.74 -22.20 -48.17
CA GLY A 378 12.47 -20.94 -48.41
C GLY A 378 13.68 -20.65 -47.51
N ILE A 379 14.83 -21.29 -47.77
CA ILE A 379 16.18 -21.06 -47.20
C ILE A 379 16.26 -20.36 -45.81
N PRO A 380 15.57 -20.82 -44.74
CA PRO A 380 15.83 -20.27 -43.42
C PRO A 380 17.08 -20.97 -42.86
N GLN A 381 18.01 -20.25 -42.27
CA GLN A 381 19.19 -20.83 -41.63
C GLN A 381 19.35 -20.26 -40.23
N VAL A 382 19.73 -21.11 -39.27
CA VAL A 382 20.18 -20.62 -37.97
C VAL A 382 21.60 -20.08 -38.16
N ILE A 383 21.78 -18.80 -37.85
CA ILE A 383 23.03 -18.07 -38.01
C ILE A 383 23.60 -17.79 -36.62
N THR A 384 24.88 -18.09 -36.42
CA THR A 384 25.62 -17.73 -35.21
C THR A 384 26.33 -16.39 -35.42
N ASP A 385 25.76 -15.31 -34.87
CA ASP A 385 26.31 -13.96 -34.91
C ASP A 385 25.67 -13.08 -33.82
N SER A 386 26.37 -12.93 -32.70
CA SER A 386 25.91 -12.18 -31.52
C SER A 386 25.76 -10.68 -31.74
N ALA A 387 26.33 -10.11 -32.81
CA ALA A 387 26.15 -8.70 -33.14
C ALA A 387 24.82 -8.42 -33.85
N ARG A 388 24.19 -9.47 -34.41
CA ARG A 388 22.94 -9.38 -35.17
C ARG A 388 21.77 -10.11 -34.52
N SER A 389 22.00 -10.95 -33.52
CA SER A 389 20.95 -11.52 -32.68
C SER A 389 20.33 -10.46 -31.77
N HIS A 390 19.13 -10.73 -31.27
CA HIS A 390 18.50 -9.90 -30.24
C HIS A 390 19.15 -10.19 -28.88
N SER A 391 19.37 -11.47 -28.59
CA SER A 391 20.10 -11.96 -27.43
C SER A 391 21.03 -13.11 -27.81
N GLY A 392 21.85 -13.59 -26.87
CA GLY A 392 22.68 -14.78 -27.09
C GLY A 392 23.62 -14.67 -28.30
N SER A 393 23.62 -15.69 -29.15
CA SER A 393 24.49 -15.74 -30.34
C SER A 393 23.84 -16.35 -31.56
N ASN A 394 22.66 -16.97 -31.45
CA ASN A 394 22.04 -17.69 -32.55
C ASN A 394 20.63 -17.19 -32.82
N PHE A 395 20.33 -16.88 -34.08
CA PHE A 395 19.00 -16.49 -34.53
C PHE A 395 18.64 -17.19 -35.83
N LEU A 396 17.37 -17.24 -36.18
CA LEU A 396 16.94 -17.69 -37.49
C LEU A 396 16.96 -16.52 -38.48
N TRP A 397 17.65 -16.70 -39.60
CA TRP A 397 17.63 -15.77 -40.73
C TRP A 397 16.95 -16.40 -41.94
N ALA A 398 16.08 -15.67 -42.63
CA ALA A 398 15.46 -16.13 -43.87
C ALA A 398 15.40 -14.99 -44.89
N SER A 399 15.60 -15.32 -46.16
CA SER A 399 15.39 -14.40 -47.29
C SER A 399 14.66 -15.10 -48.43
N THR A 400 13.51 -14.55 -48.82
CA THR A 400 12.60 -15.21 -49.75
C THR A 400 11.70 -14.20 -50.47
N SER A 401 11.26 -14.54 -51.68
CA SER A 401 10.19 -13.85 -52.42
C SER A 401 8.86 -14.63 -52.42
N VAL A 402 8.81 -15.75 -51.70
CA VAL A 402 7.64 -16.60 -51.50
C VAL A 402 7.52 -16.97 -50.01
N TYR A 403 6.46 -17.69 -49.63
CA TYR A 403 6.28 -18.15 -48.26
C TYR A 403 7.49 -18.94 -47.71
N ALA A 404 7.96 -18.57 -46.50
CA ALA A 404 9.00 -19.31 -45.77
C ALA A 404 8.61 -19.50 -44.31
N CYS A 405 8.96 -20.65 -43.75
CA CYS A 405 8.70 -20.99 -42.35
C CYS A 405 9.78 -21.89 -41.75
N ALA A 406 9.92 -21.77 -40.43
CA ALA A 406 10.56 -22.77 -39.58
C ALA A 406 9.59 -23.17 -38.47
N ILE A 407 9.60 -24.46 -38.12
CA ILE A 407 8.78 -25.05 -37.06
C ILE A 407 9.68 -25.73 -36.03
N SER A 408 9.40 -25.53 -34.74
CA SER A 408 10.10 -26.25 -33.68
C SER A 408 9.82 -27.76 -33.79
N THR A 409 10.85 -28.59 -33.66
CA THR A 409 10.71 -30.06 -33.63
C THR A 409 10.18 -30.58 -32.29
N GLN A 410 10.13 -29.72 -31.26
CA GLN A 410 9.64 -30.06 -29.94
C GLN A 410 8.12 -30.05 -29.90
N HIS A 411 7.52 -31.16 -29.47
CA HIS A 411 6.08 -31.25 -29.18
C HIS A 411 5.85 -30.94 -27.71
N ALA A 412 5.26 -29.78 -27.43
CA ALA A 412 4.95 -29.39 -26.07
C ALA A 412 3.56 -29.93 -25.66
N PRO A 413 3.47 -30.85 -24.69
CA PRO A 413 2.19 -31.43 -24.28
C PRO A 413 1.30 -30.37 -23.63
N VAL A 414 0.00 -30.41 -23.95
CA VAL A 414 -1.03 -29.51 -23.41
C VAL A 414 -2.37 -30.23 -23.26
N SER A 415 -3.25 -29.69 -22.43
CA SER A 415 -4.63 -30.17 -22.26
C SER A 415 -5.66 -29.19 -22.84
N PRO A 416 -6.81 -29.68 -23.37
CA PRO A 416 -7.90 -28.81 -23.76
C PRO A 416 -8.34 -27.86 -22.65
N GLY A 417 -8.51 -26.58 -22.99
CA GLY A 417 -8.88 -25.52 -22.05
C GLY A 417 -7.70 -24.80 -21.38
N GLU A 418 -6.48 -25.33 -21.46
CA GLU A 418 -5.28 -24.60 -21.03
C GLU A 418 -5.11 -23.32 -21.87
N GLN A 419 -4.56 -22.26 -21.28
CA GLN A 419 -4.08 -21.11 -22.05
C GLN A 419 -2.58 -21.22 -22.25
N VAL A 420 -2.11 -20.85 -23.44
CA VAL A 420 -0.69 -20.83 -23.77
C VAL A 420 -0.34 -19.44 -24.29
N THR A 421 0.71 -18.83 -23.75
CA THR A 421 1.32 -17.61 -24.27
C THR A 421 2.54 -17.96 -25.10
N PHE A 422 2.67 -17.34 -26.27
CA PHE A 422 3.72 -17.65 -27.25
C PHE A 422 4.13 -16.40 -28.02
N GLY A 423 5.30 -16.45 -28.63
CA GLY A 423 5.82 -15.32 -29.40
C GLY A 423 7.32 -15.35 -29.55
N GLY A 424 7.89 -14.18 -29.81
CA GLY A 424 9.33 -13.96 -29.91
C GLY A 424 9.65 -12.61 -30.54
N TRP A 425 10.91 -12.41 -30.87
CA TRP A 425 11.39 -11.18 -31.49
C TRP A 425 11.52 -11.36 -33.01
N THR A 426 11.10 -10.33 -33.76
CA THR A 426 11.20 -10.29 -35.22
C THR A 426 11.94 -9.04 -35.68
N TYR A 427 12.75 -9.17 -36.73
CA TYR A 427 13.51 -8.06 -37.31
C TYR A 427 13.37 -8.08 -38.83
N LEU A 428 12.78 -7.03 -39.40
CA LEU A 428 12.69 -6.88 -40.85
C LEU A 428 13.96 -6.21 -41.39
N GLU A 429 14.80 -6.96 -42.12
CA GLU A 429 16.01 -6.40 -42.72
C GLU A 429 15.70 -5.63 -44.00
N SER A 430 14.87 -6.21 -44.87
CA SER A 430 14.49 -5.61 -46.15
C SER A 430 13.21 -6.22 -46.67
N GLY A 431 12.52 -5.51 -47.58
CA GLY A 431 11.28 -5.96 -48.19
C GLY A 431 10.03 -5.56 -47.41
N SER A 432 8.94 -6.28 -47.64
CA SER A 432 7.64 -6.01 -47.01
C SER A 432 6.78 -7.27 -47.03
N SER A 433 6.48 -7.78 -45.84
CA SER A 433 5.70 -8.99 -45.60
C SER A 433 5.14 -8.96 -44.18
N LEU A 434 4.14 -9.80 -43.91
CA LEU A 434 3.81 -10.17 -42.53
C LEU A 434 4.91 -11.09 -42.00
N LEU A 435 5.48 -10.74 -40.85
CA LEU A 435 6.37 -11.60 -40.07
C LEU A 435 5.55 -12.10 -38.89
N ARG A 436 5.54 -13.41 -38.65
CA ARG A 436 4.65 -13.97 -37.64
C ARG A 436 5.33 -15.02 -36.81
N TRP A 437 5.18 -14.91 -35.51
CA TRP A 437 5.17 -16.07 -34.61
C TRP A 437 3.77 -16.70 -34.59
N VAL A 438 3.71 -18.02 -34.79
CA VAL A 438 2.44 -18.76 -34.86
C VAL A 438 2.49 -19.97 -33.95
N LEU A 439 1.43 -20.20 -33.20
CA LEU A 439 1.23 -21.42 -32.41
C LEU A 439 0.24 -22.32 -33.15
N VAL A 440 0.55 -23.61 -33.24
CA VAL A 440 -0.35 -24.61 -33.83
C VAL A 440 -0.59 -25.72 -32.81
N ALA A 441 -1.86 -26.08 -32.65
CA ALA A 441 -2.30 -27.19 -31.80
C ALA A 441 -2.61 -28.43 -32.63
N TYR A 442 -2.21 -29.58 -32.13
CA TYR A 442 -2.36 -30.89 -32.77
C TYR A 442 -3.10 -31.87 -31.87
N ASP A 443 -3.84 -32.78 -32.48
CA ASP A 443 -4.36 -33.97 -31.79
C ASP A 443 -3.27 -35.02 -31.56
N ALA A 444 -3.60 -36.11 -30.85
CA ALA A 444 -2.67 -37.20 -30.55
C ALA A 444 -2.19 -37.98 -31.78
N ASN A 445 -2.80 -37.77 -32.96
CA ASN A 445 -2.46 -38.40 -34.23
C ASN A 445 -1.71 -37.44 -35.18
N ASN A 446 -1.25 -36.29 -34.68
CA ASN A 446 -0.56 -35.23 -35.42
C ASN A 446 -1.43 -34.49 -36.46
N ASN A 447 -2.75 -34.50 -36.33
CA ASN A 447 -3.62 -33.65 -37.14
C ASN A 447 -3.74 -32.27 -36.49
N GLN A 448 -3.60 -31.21 -37.29
CA GLN A 448 -3.81 -29.85 -36.82
C GLN A 448 -5.28 -29.64 -36.45
N VAL A 449 -5.52 -29.15 -35.23
CA VAL A 449 -6.87 -28.84 -34.71
C VAL A 449 -7.11 -27.34 -34.52
N GLY A 450 -6.07 -26.52 -34.56
CA GLY A 450 -6.19 -25.06 -34.58
C GLY A 450 -4.84 -24.34 -34.61
N ALA A 451 -4.86 -23.03 -34.84
CA ALA A 451 -3.67 -22.19 -34.84
C ALA A 451 -4.00 -20.73 -34.51
N ALA A 452 -3.01 -20.01 -33.98
CA ALA A 452 -3.10 -18.58 -33.71
C ALA A 452 -1.76 -17.89 -34.01
N ALA A 453 -1.82 -16.64 -34.48
CA ALA A 453 -0.64 -15.81 -34.70
C ALA A 453 -0.49 -14.78 -33.57
N ALA A 454 0.75 -14.49 -33.20
CA ALA A 454 1.10 -13.42 -32.27
C ALA A 454 0.88 -12.04 -32.90
N SER A 455 0.76 -11.01 -32.05
CA SER A 455 0.58 -9.62 -32.45
C SER A 455 1.64 -8.73 -31.80
N PRO A 456 2.12 -7.67 -32.48
CA PRO A 456 1.88 -7.34 -33.89
C PRO A 456 2.42 -8.42 -34.82
N ASN A 457 1.81 -8.61 -35.98
CA ASN A 457 2.27 -9.56 -37.02
C ASN A 457 3.00 -8.85 -38.17
N THR A 458 3.60 -7.71 -37.83
CA THR A 458 4.34 -6.80 -38.70
C THR A 458 5.51 -6.23 -37.90
N ALA A 459 6.71 -6.26 -38.48
CA ALA A 459 7.88 -5.61 -37.89
C ALA A 459 8.24 -4.33 -38.65
N SER A 460 8.74 -3.34 -37.90
CA SER A 460 9.30 -2.13 -38.51
C SER A 460 10.66 -2.41 -39.14
N LEU A 461 10.97 -1.73 -40.24
CA LEU A 461 12.25 -1.90 -40.94
C LEU A 461 13.42 -1.56 -40.00
N GLN A 462 14.37 -2.49 -39.90
CA GLN A 462 15.60 -2.36 -39.11
C GLN A 462 15.41 -2.17 -37.58
N ILE A 463 14.26 -2.59 -37.03
CA ILE A 463 13.96 -2.52 -35.59
C ILE A 463 13.47 -3.89 -35.11
N TRP A 464 14.00 -4.36 -33.97
CA TRP A 464 13.47 -5.54 -33.29
C TRP A 464 12.07 -5.24 -32.76
N THR A 465 11.10 -6.05 -33.15
CA THR A 465 9.70 -5.94 -32.73
C THR A 465 9.34 -7.21 -31.97
N GLN A 466 8.83 -7.07 -30.75
CA GLN A 466 8.34 -8.21 -29.98
C GLN A 466 6.92 -8.53 -30.42
N GLU A 467 6.66 -9.81 -30.72
CA GLU A 467 5.32 -10.32 -31.02
C GLU A 467 4.88 -11.23 -29.89
N VAL A 468 3.67 -11.02 -29.38
CA VAL A 468 3.09 -11.84 -28.29
C VAL A 468 1.66 -12.25 -28.65
N GLY A 469 1.32 -13.51 -28.40
CA GLY A 469 -0.01 -14.06 -28.57
C GLY A 469 -0.40 -14.96 -27.40
N THR A 470 -1.70 -15.05 -27.14
CA THR A 470 -2.28 -16.01 -26.19
C THR A 470 -3.30 -16.86 -26.92
N TYR A 471 -3.29 -18.16 -26.66
CA TYR A 471 -4.17 -19.13 -27.31
C TYR A 471 -4.79 -20.09 -26.30
N THR A 472 -6.11 -20.26 -26.35
CA THR A 472 -6.80 -21.28 -25.54
C THR A 472 -6.83 -22.59 -26.32
N ILE A 473 -6.32 -23.65 -25.69
CA ILE A 473 -6.16 -24.96 -26.33
C ILE A 473 -7.53 -25.57 -26.66
N PRO A 474 -7.84 -25.87 -27.92
CA PRO A 474 -9.14 -26.36 -28.34
C PRO A 474 -9.38 -27.82 -27.89
N SER A 475 -10.65 -28.23 -27.85
CA SER A 475 -11.01 -29.63 -27.61
C SER A 475 -10.33 -30.58 -28.60
N GLY A 476 -9.81 -31.70 -28.11
CA GLY A 476 -9.12 -32.70 -28.92
C GLY A 476 -7.63 -32.46 -29.17
N ALA A 477 -7.08 -31.31 -28.77
CA ALA A 477 -5.64 -31.08 -28.80
C ALA A 477 -4.90 -31.88 -27.72
N ALA A 478 -3.69 -32.35 -28.04
CA ALA A 478 -2.80 -33.11 -27.16
C ALA A 478 -1.42 -32.44 -26.99
N TYR A 479 -0.96 -31.68 -27.99
CA TYR A 479 0.29 -30.94 -27.92
C TYR A 479 0.27 -29.71 -28.85
N VAL A 480 1.21 -28.78 -28.64
CA VAL A 480 1.41 -27.59 -29.47
C VAL A 480 2.85 -27.49 -29.99
N GLN A 481 3.01 -26.74 -31.08
CA GLN A 481 4.30 -26.36 -31.64
C GLN A 481 4.29 -24.88 -32.02
N ILE A 482 5.45 -24.23 -31.87
CA ILE A 482 5.65 -22.84 -32.28
C ILE A 482 6.37 -22.76 -33.63
N TYR A 483 5.98 -21.75 -34.40
CA TYR A 483 6.43 -21.44 -35.75
C TYR A 483 6.90 -20.00 -35.82
N CYS A 484 7.82 -19.76 -36.73
CA CYS A 484 8.07 -18.42 -37.26
C CYS A 484 8.01 -18.45 -38.80
N GLU A 485 7.48 -17.38 -39.40
CA GLU A 485 7.27 -17.33 -40.85
C GLU A 485 7.34 -15.94 -41.46
N ILE A 486 7.75 -15.90 -42.73
CA ILE A 486 7.57 -14.78 -43.66
C ILE A 486 6.33 -15.11 -44.49
N TYR A 487 5.19 -14.53 -44.09
CA TYR A 487 3.90 -14.85 -44.68
C TYR A 487 3.55 -13.91 -45.84
N GLN A 488 3.47 -14.51 -47.04
CA GLN A 488 3.09 -13.86 -48.30
C GLN A 488 3.91 -12.59 -48.63
N PRO A 489 5.23 -12.70 -48.78
CA PRO A 489 6.04 -11.56 -49.18
C PRO A 489 5.64 -11.06 -50.57
N SER A 490 5.40 -9.75 -50.69
CA SER A 490 5.06 -9.10 -51.96
C SER A 490 6.30 -8.77 -52.81
N VAL A 491 7.47 -8.75 -52.16
CA VAL A 491 8.80 -8.51 -52.72
C VAL A 491 9.80 -9.41 -52.00
N ALA A 492 11.01 -9.56 -52.56
CA ALA A 492 12.10 -10.23 -51.85
C ALA A 492 12.28 -9.61 -50.45
N THR A 493 12.08 -10.44 -49.42
CA THR A 493 12.00 -10.01 -48.02
C THR A 493 13.01 -10.83 -47.22
N ALA A 494 13.83 -10.13 -46.43
CA ALA A 494 14.77 -10.75 -45.51
C ALA A 494 14.42 -10.37 -44.07
N ALA A 495 14.38 -11.37 -43.19
CA ALA A 495 14.00 -11.18 -41.79
C ALA A 495 14.78 -12.09 -40.85
N ARG A 496 14.85 -11.67 -39.59
CA ARG A 496 15.38 -12.46 -38.47
C ARG A 496 14.26 -12.77 -37.48
N PHE A 497 14.36 -13.94 -36.87
CA PHE A 497 13.53 -14.37 -35.77
C PHE A 497 14.43 -14.84 -34.65
N ASP A 498 14.15 -14.38 -33.44
CA ASP A 498 14.97 -14.68 -32.28
C ASP A 498 14.13 -14.80 -31.01
N ASP A 499 14.70 -15.40 -29.97
CA ASP A 499 14.12 -15.47 -28.61
C ASP A 499 12.66 -15.96 -28.61
N GLY A 500 12.38 -16.97 -29.43
CA GLY A 500 11.07 -17.61 -29.47
C GLY A 500 10.72 -18.20 -28.11
N PHE A 501 9.52 -17.94 -27.62
CA PHE A 501 9.06 -18.39 -26.31
C PHE A 501 7.70 -19.09 -26.39
N LEU A 502 7.50 -20.04 -25.48
CA LEU A 502 6.28 -20.81 -25.34
C LEU A 502 6.04 -21.10 -23.87
N TYR A 503 4.92 -20.63 -23.33
CA TYR A 503 4.57 -20.73 -21.93
C TYR A 503 3.18 -21.32 -21.77
N ASN A 504 3.05 -22.39 -20.98
CA ASN A 504 1.74 -22.85 -20.55
C ASN A 504 1.28 -21.96 -19.40
N ASN A 505 0.24 -21.16 -19.63
CA ASN A 505 -0.45 -20.37 -18.60
C ASN A 505 -1.40 -21.25 -17.76
N GLY A 506 -1.63 -22.49 -18.19
CA GLY A 506 -2.46 -23.51 -17.55
C GLY A 506 -1.71 -24.44 -16.59
N ALA A 507 -0.42 -24.20 -16.33
CA ALA A 507 0.17 -24.80 -15.13
C ALA A 507 -0.62 -24.27 -13.92
N PRO A 508 -1.06 -25.13 -12.97
CA PRO A 508 -1.75 -24.64 -11.78
C PRO A 508 -0.90 -23.53 -11.20
N ALA A 509 -1.50 -22.37 -10.95
CA ALA A 509 -0.78 -21.20 -10.47
C ALA A 509 0.19 -21.66 -9.38
N VAL A 510 1.49 -21.47 -9.61
CA VAL A 510 2.51 -22.02 -8.73
C VAL A 510 2.25 -21.44 -7.36
N ILE A 511 1.93 -22.29 -6.40
CA ILE A 511 1.81 -21.87 -5.00
C ILE A 511 3.22 -21.51 -4.56
N ALA A 512 3.48 -20.20 -4.52
CA ALA A 512 4.76 -19.67 -4.13
C ALA A 512 4.87 -19.62 -2.60
N GLN A 513 3.76 -19.38 -1.91
CA GLN A 513 3.73 -19.34 -0.46
C GLN A 513 2.36 -19.73 0.09
N ASN A 514 2.33 -20.38 1.25
CA ASN A 514 1.15 -20.76 2.02
C ASN A 514 1.34 -20.42 3.50
N LEU A 515 0.62 -19.40 3.96
CA LEU A 515 0.73 -18.83 5.30
C LEU A 515 -0.52 -19.11 6.12
N ASP A 516 -0.31 -19.46 7.37
CA ASP A 516 -1.36 -19.61 8.37
C ASP A 516 -0.92 -18.92 9.66
N TYR A 517 -1.89 -18.42 10.42
CA TYR A 517 -1.65 -17.66 11.64
C TYR A 517 -2.55 -18.17 12.76
N LEU A 518 -2.03 -18.11 13.99
CA LEU A 518 -2.85 -18.09 15.19
C LEU A 518 -3.57 -16.73 15.31
N PRO A 519 -4.62 -16.63 16.15
CA PRO A 519 -5.48 -15.44 16.16
C PRO A 519 -4.77 -14.12 16.48
N PHE A 520 -3.66 -14.13 17.23
CA PHE A 520 -2.89 -12.93 17.54
C PHE A 520 -1.72 -12.71 16.56
N GLY A 521 -1.71 -13.38 15.41
CA GLY A 521 -0.75 -13.15 14.34
C GLY A 521 0.51 -14.00 14.41
N GLU A 522 0.64 -14.89 15.43
CA GLU A 522 1.74 -15.84 15.47
C GLU A 522 1.70 -16.74 14.24
N LEU A 523 2.82 -16.84 13.51
CA LEU A 523 2.89 -17.68 12.31
C LEU A 523 2.71 -19.16 12.69
N ASN A 524 1.77 -19.82 12.03
CA ASN A 524 1.42 -21.22 12.18
C ASN A 524 1.71 -22.06 10.92
N SER A 525 2.56 -21.54 10.04
CA SER A 525 3.13 -22.26 8.89
C SER A 525 4.65 -22.36 9.03
N SER A 526 5.26 -23.23 8.22
CA SER A 526 6.72 -23.30 8.06
C SER A 526 7.19 -22.59 6.80
N ASP A 527 6.29 -21.87 6.12
CA ASP A 527 6.56 -21.21 4.85
C ASP A 527 6.95 -19.75 5.09
N PHE A 528 7.96 -19.27 4.38
CA PHE A 528 8.70 -18.06 4.68
C PHE A 528 9.45 -17.55 3.44
N TRP A 529 9.88 -16.27 3.47
CA TRP A 529 10.74 -15.60 2.47
C TRP A 529 10.12 -15.09 1.15
N HIS A 530 8.81 -15.09 0.96
CA HIS A 530 8.21 -14.38 -0.18
C HIS A 530 7.64 -13.02 0.18
N THR A 531 6.43 -12.97 0.75
CA THR A 531 5.87 -11.69 1.19
C THR A 531 6.42 -11.26 2.56
N THR A 532 6.69 -9.96 2.68
CA THR A 532 6.86 -9.30 3.97
C THR A 532 5.53 -8.87 4.58
N HIS A 533 4.47 -8.69 3.77
CA HIS A 533 3.14 -8.27 4.20
C HIS A 533 2.34 -9.48 4.70
N GLN A 534 2.34 -9.71 6.00
CA GLN A 534 1.89 -10.96 6.61
C GLN A 534 0.54 -10.80 7.31
N PHE A 535 0.54 -10.77 8.65
CA PHE A 535 -0.66 -10.67 9.46
C PHE A 535 -1.30 -9.31 9.23
N THR A 536 -2.61 -9.30 8.97
CA THR A 536 -3.41 -8.08 8.71
C THR A 536 -2.93 -7.21 7.53
N GLY A 537 -2.00 -7.74 6.73
CA GLY A 537 -1.36 -7.03 5.62
C GLY A 537 -0.20 -6.13 6.04
N ASP A 538 0.22 -6.18 7.31
CA ASP A 538 1.33 -5.36 7.83
C ASP A 538 2.69 -6.01 7.50
N GLU A 539 3.71 -5.18 7.33
CA GLU A 539 5.07 -5.64 7.05
C GLU A 539 5.66 -6.29 8.32
N ARG A 540 6.00 -7.58 8.27
CA ARG A 540 6.73 -8.26 9.33
C ARG A 540 8.23 -8.12 9.09
N ASP A 541 8.90 -7.42 9.99
CA ASP A 541 10.36 -7.30 9.98
C ASP A 541 10.98 -8.67 10.29
N SER A 542 11.76 -9.20 9.34
CA SER A 542 12.37 -10.52 9.46
C SER A 542 13.40 -10.60 10.60
N GLU A 543 13.94 -9.44 10.98
CA GLU A 543 14.99 -9.28 11.97
C GLU A 543 14.48 -9.41 13.41
N THR A 544 13.19 -9.12 13.64
CA THR A 544 12.58 -9.07 14.98
C THR A 544 11.31 -9.88 15.12
N GLY A 545 10.62 -10.17 14.01
CA GLY A 545 9.28 -10.74 14.00
C GLY A 545 8.19 -9.75 14.44
N LEU A 546 8.50 -8.45 14.54
CA LEU A 546 7.52 -7.40 14.80
C LEU A 546 6.79 -7.02 13.51
N ASP A 547 5.48 -6.82 13.61
CA ASP A 547 4.65 -6.29 12.54
C ASP A 547 4.67 -4.76 12.62
N HIS A 548 5.10 -4.10 11.54
CA HIS A 548 5.21 -2.66 11.44
C HIS A 548 3.90 -2.05 10.96
N THR A 549 3.31 -1.21 11.82
CA THR A 549 2.28 -0.25 11.44
C THR A 549 2.84 1.16 11.48
N TRP A 550 2.08 2.12 10.96
CA TRP A 550 2.56 3.50 10.82
C TRP A 550 3.00 4.12 12.16
N PHE A 551 2.23 3.92 13.23
CA PHE A 551 2.52 4.55 14.53
C PHE A 551 3.04 3.59 15.59
N ARG A 552 2.96 2.26 15.37
CA ARG A 552 3.39 1.27 16.37
C ARG A 552 3.99 0.00 15.76
N GLN A 553 4.83 -0.67 16.56
CA GLN A 553 5.24 -2.05 16.31
C GLN A 553 4.39 -3.01 17.14
N TYR A 554 3.80 -4.00 16.47
CA TYR A 554 3.03 -5.08 17.08
C TYR A 554 3.89 -6.33 17.24
N SER A 555 3.85 -6.94 18.42
CA SER A 555 4.47 -8.24 18.65
C SER A 555 3.41 -9.32 18.61
N SER A 556 3.37 -10.07 17.51
CA SER A 556 2.51 -11.24 17.37
C SER A 556 2.79 -12.30 18.43
N SER A 557 4.06 -12.54 18.78
CA SER A 557 4.45 -13.53 19.81
C SER A 557 3.97 -13.17 21.22
N LEU A 558 3.87 -11.87 21.52
CA LEU A 558 3.33 -11.36 22.79
C LEU A 558 1.83 -11.07 22.72
N GLY A 559 1.27 -10.92 21.51
CA GLY A 559 -0.12 -10.58 21.25
C GLY A 559 -0.48 -9.15 21.69
N ARG A 560 0.46 -8.21 21.58
CA ARG A 560 0.28 -6.82 22.05
C ARG A 560 1.26 -5.82 21.39
N TRP A 561 0.98 -4.53 21.54
CA TRP A 561 1.85 -3.44 21.09
C TRP A 561 3.12 -3.32 21.94
N MET A 562 4.23 -2.93 21.30
CA MET A 562 5.53 -2.76 21.96
C MET A 562 5.65 -1.47 22.78
N HIS A 563 4.76 -0.51 22.55
CA HIS A 563 4.68 0.74 23.31
C HIS A 563 3.23 1.23 23.44
N PRO A 564 2.95 2.15 24.39
CA PRO A 564 1.61 2.68 24.58
C PRO A 564 1.13 3.43 23.35
N ASP A 565 -0.17 3.32 23.06
CA ASP A 565 -0.86 4.05 22.01
C ASP A 565 -0.52 5.55 22.00
N PRO A 566 0.20 6.09 21.00
CA PRO A 566 0.67 7.46 21.03
C PRO A 566 -0.46 8.51 20.96
N ALA A 567 -1.71 8.12 20.62
CA ALA A 567 -2.87 9.00 20.72
C ALA A 567 -3.23 9.36 22.18
N GLY A 568 -2.61 8.71 23.17
CA GLY A 568 -2.76 9.07 24.57
C GLY A 568 -4.19 8.87 25.05
N LEU A 569 -4.80 9.91 25.63
CA LEU A 569 -6.19 9.85 26.09
C LEU A 569 -7.20 9.80 24.94
N ALA A 570 -6.82 10.17 23.71
CA ALA A 570 -7.71 10.05 22.55
C ALA A 570 -7.95 8.57 22.16
N SER A 571 -7.06 7.65 22.56
CA SER A 571 -7.28 6.20 22.40
C SER A 571 -8.23 5.60 23.45
N VAL A 572 -8.67 6.39 24.43
CA VAL A 572 -9.40 5.90 25.61
C VAL A 572 -10.87 6.31 25.57
N ASP A 573 -11.74 5.32 25.58
CA ASP A 573 -13.18 5.47 25.78
C ASP A 573 -13.56 5.19 27.25
N MET A 574 -14.21 6.16 27.89
CA MET A 574 -14.71 6.00 29.26
C MET A 574 -15.86 4.97 29.37
N ALA A 575 -16.62 4.75 28.30
CA ALA A 575 -17.68 3.76 28.24
C ALA A 575 -17.14 2.33 28.05
N ASN A 576 -15.89 2.19 27.60
CA ASN A 576 -15.20 0.92 27.45
C ASN A 576 -13.93 0.87 28.30
N PRO A 577 -14.00 0.42 29.56
CA PRO A 577 -12.85 0.37 30.46
C PRO A 577 -11.64 -0.41 29.93
N GLN A 578 -11.81 -1.29 28.94
CA GLN A 578 -10.71 -2.03 28.33
C GLN A 578 -9.81 -1.15 27.45
N SER A 579 -10.32 -0.06 26.87
CA SER A 579 -9.53 0.86 26.04
C SER A 579 -8.47 1.62 26.84
N TRP A 580 -8.56 1.63 28.17
CA TRP A 580 -7.53 2.19 29.05
C TRP A 580 -6.21 1.43 28.95
N ASN A 581 -6.24 0.20 28.43
CA ASN A 581 -5.04 -0.56 28.14
C ASN A 581 -4.47 -0.20 26.76
N ARG A 582 -3.58 0.79 26.77
CA ARG A 582 -2.88 1.32 25.59
C ARG A 582 -1.89 0.37 24.92
N TYR A 583 -1.71 -0.85 25.44
CA TYR A 583 -0.90 -1.89 24.81
C TYR A 583 -1.73 -3.01 24.18
N SER A 584 -3.02 -3.14 24.53
CA SER A 584 -3.84 -4.23 24.02
C SER A 584 -4.03 -4.14 22.51
N TYR A 585 -3.96 -5.27 21.82
CA TYR A 585 -4.28 -5.33 20.40
C TYR A 585 -5.79 -5.55 20.23
N VAL A 586 -6.46 -4.58 19.60
CA VAL A 586 -7.87 -4.62 19.19
C VAL A 586 -8.84 -5.19 20.24
N LEU A 587 -8.67 -4.76 21.50
CA LEU A 587 -9.45 -5.23 22.66
C LEU A 587 -9.48 -6.77 22.82
N ASN A 588 -8.41 -7.45 22.41
CA ASN A 588 -8.30 -8.91 22.41
C ASN A 588 -9.36 -9.63 21.57
N SER A 589 -9.81 -9.00 20.48
CA SER A 589 -10.80 -9.55 19.54
C SER A 589 -10.25 -9.66 18.10
N PRO A 590 -9.08 -10.32 17.90
CA PRO A 590 -8.29 -10.18 16.66
C PRO A 590 -8.85 -10.93 15.46
N LEU A 591 -9.94 -11.71 15.63
CA LEU A 591 -10.66 -12.34 14.51
C LEU A 591 -11.77 -11.43 13.95
N THR A 592 -12.09 -10.33 14.62
CA THR A 592 -13.17 -9.40 14.24
C THR A 592 -12.62 -8.02 13.86
N TYR A 593 -11.51 -7.61 14.48
CA TYR A 593 -10.94 -6.26 14.34
C TYR A 593 -9.46 -6.29 14.00
N ILE A 594 -9.01 -5.20 13.38
CA ILE A 594 -7.62 -4.90 13.01
C ILE A 594 -7.28 -3.47 13.43
N ASP A 595 -6.01 -3.11 13.46
CA ASP A 595 -5.55 -1.74 13.73
C ASP A 595 -4.42 -1.38 12.75
N PRO A 596 -4.76 -1.00 11.50
CA PRO A 596 -3.78 -0.81 10.42
C PRO A 596 -2.82 0.37 10.64
N LEU A 597 -3.22 1.32 11.47
CA LEU A 597 -2.40 2.50 11.79
C LEU A 597 -1.55 2.28 13.05
N GLY A 598 -1.94 1.34 13.90
CA GLY A 598 -1.45 1.27 15.26
C GLY A 598 -1.95 2.45 16.10
N LEU A 599 -3.19 2.88 15.93
CA LEU A 599 -3.82 3.97 16.71
C LEU A 599 -5.28 3.69 17.06
N THR A 600 -5.99 2.98 16.19
CA THR A 600 -7.43 2.81 16.32
C THR A 600 -7.86 1.48 15.74
N MET A 601 -8.62 0.73 16.53
CA MET A 601 -9.19 -0.52 16.04
C MET A 601 -10.29 -0.21 15.02
N GLN A 602 -10.39 -1.05 14.01
CA GLN A 602 -11.40 -0.96 12.98
C GLN A 602 -12.10 -2.31 12.84
N MET A 603 -13.42 -2.29 12.67
CA MET A 603 -14.19 -3.49 12.39
C MET A 603 -14.01 -3.83 10.92
N ILE A 604 -13.66 -5.08 10.64
CA ILE A 604 -13.53 -5.53 9.27
C ILE A 604 -14.90 -5.72 8.68
N CYS A 605 -15.08 -5.19 7.47
CA CYS A 605 -16.22 -5.58 6.67
C CYS A 605 -15.83 -6.40 5.43
N MET A 606 -14.55 -6.44 5.01
CA MET A 606 -13.98 -7.37 4.01
C MET A 606 -12.43 -7.24 3.97
N PRO A 607 -11.68 -8.10 3.25
CA PRO A 607 -10.22 -7.92 3.09
C PRO A 607 -9.90 -6.56 2.48
N GLY A 608 -9.01 -5.79 3.09
CA GLY A 608 -8.64 -4.45 2.58
C GLY A 608 -9.50 -3.28 3.08
N TYR A 609 -10.53 -3.54 3.91
CA TYR A 609 -11.61 -2.59 4.19
C TYR A 609 -12.16 -2.74 5.60
N SER A 610 -12.47 -1.60 6.20
CA SER A 610 -12.92 -1.54 7.58
C SER A 610 -13.91 -0.39 7.81
N VAL A 611 -14.57 -0.44 8.96
CA VAL A 611 -15.41 0.63 9.48
C VAL A 611 -14.79 1.06 10.81
N GLY A 612 -14.60 2.37 10.99
CA GLY A 612 -14.08 2.94 12.24
C GLY A 612 -14.97 2.58 13.43
N TYR A 613 -14.34 2.28 14.57
CA TYR A 613 -15.03 1.85 15.80
C TYR A 613 -16.07 2.87 16.32
N ASP A 614 -15.85 4.17 16.09
CA ASP A 614 -16.68 5.26 16.62
C ASP A 614 -18.03 5.47 15.91
N ASP A 615 -18.23 4.92 14.71
CA ASP A 615 -19.53 4.95 14.02
C ASP A 615 -20.55 3.94 14.60
N TYR A 616 -20.12 3.12 15.57
CA TYR A 616 -20.96 2.14 16.26
C TYR A 616 -21.71 2.70 17.48
N GLN A 617 -21.25 3.83 18.04
CA GLN A 617 -21.73 4.36 19.33
C GLN A 617 -22.88 5.38 19.16
N GLY A 618 -23.98 4.96 18.53
CA GLY A 618 -25.18 5.78 18.36
C GLY A 618 -26.48 5.16 18.91
N SER A 619 -26.54 3.85 19.09
CA SER A 619 -27.74 3.20 19.62
C SER A 619 -27.31 2.00 20.45
N GLY A 620 -27.73 1.93 21.71
CA GLY A 620 -27.54 0.78 22.60
C GLY A 620 -28.30 -0.49 22.16
N GLN A 621 -28.38 -0.74 20.86
CA GLN A 621 -28.74 -1.99 20.23
C GLN A 621 -27.56 -2.44 19.36
N TRP A 622 -26.92 -3.52 19.80
CA TRP A 622 -25.96 -4.27 19.00
C TRP A 622 -26.70 -4.85 17.78
N GLY A 623 -26.65 -4.13 16.66
CA GLY A 623 -27.35 -4.40 15.40
C GLY A 623 -26.46 -4.18 14.18
N PRO A 624 -26.94 -4.47 12.95
CA PRO A 624 -26.12 -4.62 11.75
C PRO A 624 -25.37 -3.32 11.36
N ILE A 625 -24.24 -3.52 10.66
CA ILE A 625 -23.31 -2.51 10.16
C ILE A 625 -24.09 -1.34 9.53
N SER A 626 -24.09 -0.18 10.20
CA SER A 626 -24.75 1.05 9.71
C SER A 626 -23.76 2.04 9.08
N GLY A 627 -22.47 1.72 9.05
CA GLY A 627 -21.42 2.50 8.39
C GLY A 627 -21.08 1.96 7.00
N TRP A 628 -20.70 2.85 6.07
CA TRP A 628 -20.14 2.42 4.80
C TRP A 628 -18.78 1.78 5.06
N CYS A 629 -18.52 0.62 4.46
CA CYS A 629 -17.16 0.11 4.35
C CYS A 629 -16.30 1.12 3.62
N THR A 630 -15.41 1.76 4.35
CA THR A 630 -14.42 2.63 3.74
C THR A 630 -13.18 1.80 3.44
N TYR A 631 -12.49 2.19 2.38
CA TYR A 631 -11.11 1.81 2.13
C TYR A 631 -10.29 1.97 3.41
N TYR A 632 -9.12 1.34 3.52
CA TYR A 632 -8.09 1.71 4.49
C TYR A 632 -7.69 3.19 4.34
N ASP A 633 -8.56 4.12 4.75
CA ASP A 633 -8.27 5.54 4.74
C ASP A 633 -7.36 5.77 5.93
N ASP A 634 -6.09 5.89 5.59
CA ASP A 634 -4.96 6.22 6.44
C ASP A 634 -5.02 7.69 6.92
N GLY A 635 -6.11 8.40 6.59
CA GLY A 635 -6.55 9.62 7.25
C GLY A 635 -5.76 10.86 6.86
N PHE A 636 -4.82 10.76 5.94
CA PHE A 636 -3.98 11.87 5.49
C PHE A 636 -3.84 11.90 3.96
N ASN A 637 -4.77 12.63 3.31
CA ASN A 637 -4.75 13.11 1.91
C ASN A 637 -5.45 12.27 0.83
N TYR A 638 -6.79 12.33 0.81
CA TYR A 638 -7.53 12.43 -0.45
C TYR A 638 -8.24 13.79 -0.57
N PRO A 639 -7.80 14.70 -1.45
CA PRO A 639 -8.68 15.68 -2.05
C PRO A 639 -9.39 15.02 -3.24
N GLY A 640 -10.32 14.09 -2.99
CA GLY A 640 -11.00 13.41 -4.11
C GLY A 640 -12.21 12.56 -3.75
N ASN A 641 -12.16 11.77 -2.69
CA ASN A 641 -13.26 10.85 -2.33
C ASN A 641 -13.81 11.09 -0.93
N VAL A 642 -14.21 12.34 -0.65
CA VAL A 642 -15.29 12.54 0.32
C VAL A 642 -16.59 12.28 -0.43
N SER A 643 -17.18 11.10 -0.24
CA SER A 643 -18.61 10.94 -0.53
C SER A 643 -19.40 11.80 0.47
N LEU A 644 -19.52 13.09 0.16
CA LEU A 644 -20.53 13.97 0.74
C LEU A 644 -21.88 13.53 0.19
N SER A 645 -22.50 12.50 0.77
CA SER A 645 -23.89 12.19 0.49
C SER A 645 -24.78 12.84 1.54
N TYR A 646 -25.38 13.97 1.15
CA TYR A 646 -26.51 14.59 1.84
C TYR A 646 -27.60 13.54 2.10
N ASN A 647 -28.03 13.42 3.35
CA ASN A 647 -29.23 12.67 3.72
C ASN A 647 -30.42 13.13 2.88
N ASN A 648 -30.89 12.28 1.97
CA ASN A 648 -32.23 12.43 1.41
C ASN A 648 -32.91 11.06 1.44
N SER A 649 -33.33 10.67 2.65
CA SER A 649 -34.32 9.61 2.83
C SER A 649 -35.70 10.27 3.05
N PRO A 650 -36.75 9.86 2.33
CA PRO A 650 -38.07 10.47 2.44
C PRO A 650 -38.69 10.19 3.81
N THR A 651 -39.18 11.27 4.41
CA THR A 651 -39.81 11.35 5.72
C THR A 651 -40.95 10.35 5.92
N THR A 652 -40.94 9.62 7.04
CA THR A 652 -42.17 9.28 7.78
C THR A 652 -42.07 9.85 9.19
N SER A 653 -43.06 10.68 9.50
CA SER A 653 -43.25 11.49 10.71
C SER A 653 -43.26 10.72 12.04
N GLY A 654 -42.57 11.27 13.05
CA GLY A 654 -42.74 10.93 14.46
C GLY A 654 -41.62 11.52 15.33
N GLY A 655 -41.89 12.65 15.99
CA GLY A 655 -40.88 13.42 16.73
C GLY A 655 -40.47 12.87 18.09
N GLY A 656 -39.28 13.28 18.53
CA GLY A 656 -38.73 13.07 19.88
C GLY A 656 -37.22 13.32 19.88
N GLY A 657 -36.80 14.55 20.20
CA GLY A 657 -35.41 14.98 20.10
C GLY A 657 -34.48 14.41 21.18
N GLY A 658 -33.27 14.06 20.75
CA GLY A 658 -32.07 13.86 21.56
C GLY A 658 -30.87 14.08 20.65
N GLY A 659 -30.17 15.21 20.84
CA GLY A 659 -29.00 15.56 20.03
C GLY A 659 -27.80 14.70 20.41
N GLY A 660 -27.46 13.73 19.55
CA GLY A 660 -26.17 13.05 19.54
C GLY A 660 -25.30 13.62 18.44
N ASN A 661 -24.11 14.12 18.80
CA ASN A 661 -23.14 14.65 17.86
C ASN A 661 -22.53 13.49 17.05
N SER A 662 -22.91 13.36 15.78
CA SER A 662 -22.22 12.51 14.80
C SER A 662 -20.89 13.15 14.41
N SER A 663 -19.82 12.87 15.17
CA SER A 663 -18.48 13.46 14.99
C SER A 663 -17.32 12.45 15.10
N GLY A 664 -17.55 11.15 14.89
CA GLY A 664 -16.50 10.11 15.03
C GLY A 664 -15.37 10.23 13.99
N ILE A 665 -15.66 10.06 12.70
CA ILE A 665 -14.65 10.16 11.63
C ILE A 665 -14.04 11.57 11.53
N LEU A 666 -14.88 12.61 11.62
CA LEU A 666 -14.39 13.98 11.59
C LEU A 666 -13.56 14.30 12.84
N GLY A 667 -13.86 13.70 14.00
CA GLY A 667 -13.14 13.86 15.25
C GLY A 667 -11.75 13.22 15.21
N ALA A 668 -11.64 11.96 14.77
CA ALA A 668 -10.36 11.27 14.63
C ALA A 668 -9.44 11.95 13.59
N ILE A 669 -9.99 12.37 12.44
CA ILE A 669 -9.26 13.15 11.43
C ILE A 669 -8.89 14.54 11.97
N THR A 670 -9.83 15.21 12.67
CA THR A 670 -9.55 16.52 13.29
C THR A 670 -8.52 16.39 14.40
N ASP A 671 -8.45 15.29 15.13
CA ASP A 671 -7.52 15.08 16.23
C ASP A 671 -6.14 14.61 15.73
N ALA A 672 -6.07 13.85 14.64
CA ALA A 672 -4.83 13.59 13.92
C ALA A 672 -4.27 14.86 13.26
N LEU A 673 -5.13 15.68 12.65
CA LEU A 673 -4.78 16.99 12.09
C LEU A 673 -4.45 18.02 13.18
N LYS A 674 -5.15 18.02 14.32
CA LYS A 674 -4.78 18.86 15.50
C LYS A 674 -3.46 18.37 16.08
N TYR A 675 -3.22 17.07 16.19
CA TYR A 675 -1.95 16.53 16.67
C TYR A 675 -0.78 16.93 15.74
N ALA A 676 -0.96 16.84 14.42
CA ALA A 676 0.01 17.30 13.44
C ALA A 676 0.15 18.84 13.38
N ALA A 677 -0.94 19.60 13.53
CA ALA A 677 -0.95 21.06 13.50
C ALA A 677 -0.46 21.70 14.81
N ASP A 678 -0.75 21.08 15.96
CA ASP A 678 -0.26 21.49 17.28
C ASP A 678 1.23 21.15 17.41
N ARG A 679 1.70 20.04 16.80
CA ARG A 679 3.15 19.77 16.58
C ARG A 679 3.82 20.93 15.83
N ASN A 680 3.24 21.38 14.72
CA ASN A 680 3.78 22.49 13.92
C ASN A 680 3.66 23.87 14.62
N ARG A 681 2.59 24.11 15.38
CA ARG A 681 2.40 25.36 16.15
C ARG A 681 3.32 25.47 17.36
N CYS A 682 3.62 24.37 18.04
CA CYS A 682 4.51 24.38 19.21
C CYS A 682 5.96 24.72 18.79
N ALA A 683 6.40 24.19 17.64
CA ALA A 683 7.68 24.54 17.01
C ALA A 683 7.75 26.04 16.62
N ALA A 684 6.67 26.58 16.03
CA ALA A 684 6.61 27.98 15.58
C ALA A 684 6.48 29.02 16.72
N ASN A 685 5.72 28.72 17.78
CA ASN A 685 5.46 29.66 18.88
C ASN A 685 6.67 29.81 19.83
N ASN A 686 7.48 28.77 19.99
CA ASN A 686 8.71 28.84 20.79
C ASN A 686 9.84 29.56 20.04
N ALA A 687 9.89 29.46 18.71
CA ALA A 687 10.77 30.29 17.87
C ALA A 687 10.43 31.80 17.96
N GLY A 688 9.13 32.15 18.01
CA GLY A 688 8.67 33.53 18.18
C GLY A 688 8.88 34.11 19.60
N SER A 689 8.81 33.26 20.62
CA SER A 689 9.01 33.66 22.03
C SER A 689 10.49 33.86 22.36
N ALA A 690 11.37 33.03 21.80
CA ALA A 690 12.82 33.20 21.89
C ALA A 690 13.31 34.48 21.18
N ALA A 691 12.75 34.81 20.01
CA ALA A 691 13.04 36.06 19.30
C ALA A 691 12.61 37.32 20.09
N SER A 692 11.52 37.21 20.87
CA SER A 692 10.99 38.29 21.70
C SER A 692 11.80 38.51 22.99
N ALA A 693 12.39 37.45 23.56
CA ALA A 693 13.26 37.53 24.74
C ALA A 693 14.68 38.05 24.44
N MET A 694 15.10 38.02 23.16
CA MET A 694 16.43 38.46 22.69
C MET A 694 16.44 39.87 22.06
N GLY A 695 15.33 40.61 22.13
CA GLY A 695 15.29 42.02 21.71
C GLY A 695 15.37 42.26 20.19
N ILE A 696 15.07 41.27 19.37
CA ILE A 696 15.03 41.42 17.91
C ILE A 696 13.70 42.08 17.52
N SER A 697 13.75 43.28 16.94
CA SER A 697 12.56 44.06 16.59
C SER A 697 11.72 43.38 15.49
N LYS A 698 10.40 43.44 15.65
CA LYS A 698 9.34 42.84 14.79
C LYS A 698 9.22 43.47 13.40
N GLU A 699 10.29 43.51 12.62
CA GLU A 699 10.24 43.95 11.21
C GLU A 699 10.87 42.91 10.27
N ASN A 700 10.21 41.76 10.16
CA ASN A 700 10.45 40.86 9.03
C ASN A 700 9.13 40.23 8.55
N ARG A 701 8.31 41.03 7.85
CA ARG A 701 7.00 40.63 7.31
C ARG A 701 7.07 39.85 5.98
N MET A 702 8.18 39.16 5.67
CA MET A 702 8.25 38.26 4.51
C MET A 702 8.37 36.78 4.88
N GLY A 703 8.58 36.44 6.17
CA GLY A 703 8.65 35.05 6.65
C GLY A 703 7.35 34.49 7.27
N GLN A 704 6.30 35.30 7.42
CA GLN A 704 5.03 34.88 8.04
C GLN A 704 3.86 34.72 7.03
N SER A 705 4.14 34.83 5.73
CA SER A 705 3.12 34.77 4.66
C SER A 705 3.12 33.46 3.86
N LEU A 706 4.08 32.55 4.10
CA LEU A 706 4.18 31.25 3.42
C LEU A 706 3.82 30.06 4.33
N LEU A 707 3.46 30.32 5.58
CA LEU A 707 2.88 29.34 6.50
C LEU A 707 1.59 29.95 7.05
N GLY A 708 0.46 29.30 6.75
CA GLY A 708 -0.89 29.84 6.88
C GLY A 708 -1.23 30.35 8.28
N ASN A 709 -1.28 31.67 8.44
CA ASN A 709 -1.89 32.35 9.57
C ASN A 709 -3.23 32.95 9.12
N ASP A 710 -4.28 32.11 9.03
CA ASP A 710 -5.68 32.57 9.13
C ASP A 710 -6.65 31.40 9.41
N ILE A 711 -6.50 30.75 10.57
CA ILE A 711 -7.55 29.86 11.14
C ILE A 711 -8.53 30.64 12.03
N SER A 712 -8.38 31.97 12.12
CA SER A 712 -9.36 32.84 12.80
C SER A 712 -10.64 33.13 11.99
N ALA A 713 -10.71 32.75 10.71
CA ALA A 713 -11.90 32.95 9.87
C ALA A 713 -12.86 31.74 9.82
N ILE A 714 -12.50 30.60 10.42
CA ILE A 714 -13.34 29.37 10.41
C ILE A 714 -13.95 29.07 11.80
N SER A 715 -13.58 29.82 12.84
CA SER A 715 -14.12 29.64 14.22
C SER A 715 -15.13 30.70 14.67
N GLN A 716 -15.67 31.54 13.77
CA GLN A 716 -16.70 32.54 14.14
C GLN A 716 -18.07 32.32 13.50
N PHE A 717 -18.42 31.07 13.18
CA PHE A 717 -19.80 30.73 12.78
C PHE A 717 -20.52 29.73 13.71
N ILE A 718 -19.96 29.43 14.88
CA ILE A 718 -20.67 28.68 15.92
C ILE A 718 -20.31 29.32 17.26
N THR A 719 -21.31 29.99 17.86
CA THR A 719 -21.33 30.71 19.15
C THR A 719 -21.39 32.25 19.05
N GLY A 720 -22.56 32.75 18.64
CA GLY A 720 -23.05 34.08 18.97
C GLY A 720 -24.26 33.98 19.89
N PRO A 721 -24.37 34.81 20.95
CA PRO A 721 -25.43 34.71 21.94
C PRO A 721 -26.65 35.52 21.49
N ASP A 722 -27.76 34.87 21.17
CA ASP A 722 -29.09 35.25 21.66
C ASP A 722 -30.20 34.36 21.12
N ARG A 723 -31.15 34.03 22.00
CA ARG A 723 -32.41 33.37 21.67
C ARG A 723 -33.37 34.40 21.06
N SER A 724 -33.96 34.13 19.90
CA SER A 724 -35.42 34.26 19.66
C SER A 724 -35.77 33.95 18.20
N GLY A 725 -36.97 33.40 18.00
CA GLY A 725 -37.36 32.64 16.80
C GLY A 725 -37.51 33.43 15.51
N ALA A 726 -37.41 32.72 14.39
CA ALA A 726 -38.44 32.65 13.35
C ALA A 726 -37.99 31.66 12.27
N ALA A 727 -38.89 30.75 11.89
CA ALA A 727 -38.73 29.84 10.77
C ALA A 727 -38.80 30.59 9.43
N GLY A 728 -38.00 30.15 8.45
CA GLY A 728 -38.06 30.64 7.07
C GLY A 728 -37.23 29.76 6.15
N ASP A 729 -37.89 28.80 5.51
CA ASP A 729 -37.34 27.97 4.43
C ASP A 729 -36.90 28.82 3.24
N LEU A 730 -35.72 28.57 2.68
CA LEU A 730 -35.33 29.05 1.36
C LEU A 730 -34.87 27.86 0.49
N ALA A 731 -35.80 27.37 -0.33
CA ALA A 731 -35.53 26.37 -1.36
C ALA A 731 -34.75 27.01 -2.54
N ILE A 732 -33.72 26.34 -3.05
CA ILE A 732 -33.05 26.69 -4.31
C ILE A 732 -32.95 25.47 -5.21
N SER A 733 -33.55 25.61 -6.40
CA SER A 733 -33.52 24.71 -7.55
C SER A 733 -32.20 24.85 -8.37
N ASN A 734 -31.85 23.77 -9.05
CA ASN A 734 -30.68 23.48 -9.91
C ASN A 734 -30.39 24.52 -11.06
N PRO A 735 -29.31 24.40 -11.89
CA PRO A 735 -27.99 25.00 -11.68
C PRO A 735 -27.50 25.89 -12.87
N THR A 736 -26.54 26.81 -12.65
CA THR A 736 -25.47 27.29 -13.58
C THR A 736 -24.67 28.45 -12.93
N PRO A 737 -23.41 28.74 -13.36
CA PRO A 737 -22.31 28.95 -12.43
C PRO A 737 -21.89 30.41 -12.19
N VAL A 738 -21.00 30.55 -11.19
CA VAL A 738 -20.10 31.67 -10.87
C VAL A 738 -20.61 32.65 -9.80
N ASN A 739 -20.14 32.45 -8.57
CA ASN A 739 -20.00 33.53 -7.59
C ASN A 739 -18.53 33.62 -7.16
N VAL A 740 -17.88 34.72 -7.54
CA VAL A 740 -16.52 35.10 -7.11
C VAL A 740 -16.64 35.78 -5.73
N ILE A 741 -15.94 35.26 -4.72
CA ILE A 741 -15.80 35.91 -3.41
C ILE A 741 -14.60 36.88 -3.49
N GLY A 742 -14.85 38.19 -3.35
CA GLY A 742 -13.80 39.21 -3.29
C GLY A 742 -13.22 39.34 -1.88
N ILE A 743 -11.89 39.32 -1.76
CA ILE A 743 -11.15 39.60 -0.52
C ILE A 743 -10.75 41.09 -0.51
N GLY A 744 -11.26 41.86 0.44
CA GLY A 744 -10.85 43.25 0.66
C GLY A 744 -9.74 43.35 1.71
N ILE A 745 -8.66 44.09 1.42
CA ILE A 745 -7.55 44.33 2.35
C ILE A 745 -7.86 45.57 3.21
N LYS A 746 -7.71 45.44 4.52
CA LYS A 746 -7.92 46.52 5.50
C LYS A 746 -6.67 47.41 5.60
N ALA A 747 -6.77 48.67 5.19
CA ALA A 747 -5.88 49.75 5.61
C ALA A 747 -6.70 50.77 6.43
N GLY A 748 -6.10 51.33 7.48
CA GLY A 748 -6.81 52.08 8.51
C GLY A 748 -7.52 53.36 8.04
N LEU A 749 -8.64 53.65 8.74
CA LEU A 749 -9.32 54.94 8.91
C LEU A 749 -9.71 55.73 7.65
N ASP A 750 -10.80 55.29 7.00
CA ASP A 750 -12.00 56.08 6.63
C ASP A 750 -12.78 55.33 5.53
N TRP A 751 -14.12 55.33 5.61
CA TRP A 751 -14.99 54.71 4.60
C TRP A 751 -15.10 55.60 3.36
N ILE A 752 -14.56 55.15 2.22
CA ILE A 752 -14.90 55.68 0.90
C ILE A 752 -15.44 54.53 0.04
N PRO A 753 -16.70 54.59 -0.44
CA PRO A 753 -17.22 53.55 -1.31
C PRO A 753 -16.80 53.83 -2.75
N THR A 754 -16.10 52.91 -3.40
CA THR A 754 -15.98 52.91 -4.86
C THR A 754 -16.30 51.54 -5.43
N SER A 755 -17.44 51.53 -6.10
CA SER A 755 -17.96 50.53 -7.03
C SER A 755 -16.99 50.22 -8.18
N GLY A 756 -16.85 48.93 -8.49
CA GLY A 756 -16.61 48.41 -9.84
C GLY A 756 -15.29 48.75 -10.51
N SER A 757 -14.36 47.78 -10.53
CA SER A 757 -13.54 47.35 -11.69
C SER A 757 -12.37 46.49 -11.18
N GLY A 758 -12.40 45.19 -11.46
CA GLY A 758 -11.28 44.29 -11.20
C GLY A 758 -10.19 44.43 -12.25
N ILE A 759 -8.92 44.49 -11.83
CA ILE A 759 -7.75 44.35 -12.69
C ILE A 759 -7.39 42.86 -12.74
N VAL A 760 -7.38 42.27 -13.93
CA VAL A 760 -6.88 40.91 -14.19
C VAL A 760 -5.44 41.03 -14.69
N LEU A 761 -4.49 40.36 -14.03
CA LEU A 761 -3.17 40.07 -14.59
C LEU A 761 -3.13 38.57 -14.88
N ALA A 762 -3.21 38.20 -16.17
CA ALA A 762 -2.94 36.84 -16.62
C ALA A 762 -1.53 36.79 -17.24
N GLN A 763 -0.71 35.85 -16.77
CA GLN A 763 0.58 35.52 -17.34
C GLN A 763 0.39 34.38 -18.36
N ASN A 764 1.01 34.49 -19.54
CA ASN A 764 1.32 33.32 -20.35
C ASN A 764 2.81 33.33 -20.73
N GLY A 765 3.35 32.14 -21.03
CA GLY A 765 4.75 31.71 -21.01
C GLY A 765 5.77 32.40 -21.94
N ALA A 766 5.62 33.68 -22.24
CA ALA A 766 6.66 34.49 -22.85
C ALA A 766 6.61 35.91 -22.26
N GLY A 767 7.44 36.18 -21.25
CA GLY A 767 7.33 37.37 -20.40
C GLY A 767 7.40 38.73 -21.11
N THR A 768 6.26 39.30 -21.47
CA THR A 768 6.11 40.73 -21.83
C THR A 768 4.71 41.23 -21.46
N TYR A 769 4.61 42.38 -20.78
CA TYR A 769 3.36 43.02 -20.36
C TYR A 769 2.93 44.10 -21.36
N TYR A 770 1.63 44.17 -21.71
CA TYR A 770 1.02 45.34 -22.37
C TYR A 770 -0.07 45.93 -21.47
N GLY A 771 0.04 47.22 -21.16
CA GLY A 771 -1.01 48.00 -20.51
C GLY A 771 -1.78 48.85 -21.53
N VAL A 772 -3.11 48.82 -21.46
CA VAL A 772 -3.98 49.77 -22.18
C VAL A 772 -4.55 50.77 -21.17
N GLY A 773 -4.15 52.04 -21.34
CA GLY A 773 -4.65 53.37 -20.85
C GLY A 773 -5.46 53.48 -19.54
N ALA A 774 -5.31 54.50 -18.68
CA ALA A 774 -4.65 55.82 -18.67
C ALA A 774 -4.38 56.13 -17.16
N THR A 775 -3.46 56.95 -16.66
CA THR A 775 -2.95 58.28 -17.03
C THR A 775 -1.54 58.44 -16.45
N THR A 776 -0.71 59.17 -17.17
CA THR A 776 0.67 59.59 -16.85
C THR A 776 0.86 60.22 -15.47
N THR A 777 1.78 59.68 -14.65
CA THR A 777 2.67 60.52 -13.84
C THR A 777 4.06 59.87 -13.68
N THR A 778 5.07 60.63 -14.07
CA THR A 778 6.49 60.27 -14.18
C THR A 778 7.17 60.21 -12.81
N LEU A 779 7.91 59.14 -12.51
CA LEU A 779 9.02 59.16 -11.54
C LEU A 779 10.20 58.39 -12.14
N GLY A 780 11.30 59.13 -12.35
CA GLY A 780 12.38 58.79 -13.27
C GLY A 780 13.36 57.72 -12.77
N ALA A 781 13.98 57.06 -13.75
CA ALA A 781 15.12 56.19 -13.58
C ALA A 781 16.36 56.97 -13.12
N LYS A 782 17.13 56.40 -12.18
CA LYS A 782 18.54 56.73 -11.98
C LYS A 782 19.38 55.46 -11.99
N THR A 783 20.20 55.36 -13.01
CA THR A 783 21.21 54.33 -13.29
C THR A 783 22.45 54.51 -12.40
N VAL A 784 23.31 53.48 -12.41
CA VAL A 784 24.75 53.42 -12.04
C VAL A 784 25.00 52.94 -10.60
N GLY A 785 25.78 51.88 -10.34
CA GLY A 785 26.63 51.08 -11.21
C GLY A 785 27.30 49.93 -10.43
N LYS A 786 27.85 48.97 -11.18
CA LYS A 786 28.68 47.87 -10.69
C LYS A 786 29.88 48.42 -9.91
N ALA A 787 29.99 48.07 -8.64
CA ALA A 787 31.27 47.93 -7.95
C ALA A 787 31.13 46.95 -6.78
N ALA A 788 32.12 46.05 -6.69
CA ALA A 788 32.51 45.29 -5.51
C ALA A 788 31.68 44.06 -5.11
N SER A 789 31.81 43.04 -5.95
CA SER A 789 31.75 41.61 -5.65
C SER A 789 32.80 41.14 -4.62
N SER A 790 32.88 41.75 -3.44
CA SER A 790 33.83 41.31 -2.39
C SER A 790 33.37 41.46 -0.93
N VAL A 791 32.09 41.76 -0.68
CA VAL A 791 31.56 41.86 0.71
C VAL A 791 30.51 40.79 1.05
N LEU A 792 30.00 40.02 0.07
CA LEU A 792 28.98 39.00 0.33
C LEU A 792 29.53 37.64 0.82
N ALA A 793 30.84 37.42 0.75
CA ALA A 793 31.46 36.17 1.21
C ALA A 793 31.89 36.19 2.70
N ALA A 794 31.90 37.36 3.35
CA ALA A 794 32.35 37.48 4.74
C ALA A 794 31.20 37.60 5.78
N VAL A 795 29.96 37.86 5.35
CA VAL A 795 28.79 38.00 6.25
C VAL A 795 27.96 36.71 6.33
N ALA A 796 28.11 35.78 5.37
CA ALA A 796 27.42 34.48 5.39
C ALA A 796 28.07 33.47 6.36
N ALA A 797 29.36 33.59 6.66
CA ALA A 797 30.08 32.63 7.51
C ALA A 797 29.91 32.87 9.03
N VAL A 798 29.53 34.09 9.45
CA VAL A 798 29.39 34.45 10.87
C VAL A 798 27.95 34.27 11.38
N LYS A 799 26.97 34.11 10.48
CA LYS A 799 25.55 33.95 10.87
C LYS A 799 25.10 32.49 11.02
N LEU A 800 25.75 31.54 10.33
CA LEU A 800 25.38 30.13 10.41
C LEU A 800 25.83 29.45 11.72
N THR A 801 26.86 29.99 12.39
CA THR A 801 27.42 29.42 13.62
C THR A 801 26.64 29.80 14.89
N ALA A 802 25.81 30.85 14.84
CA ALA A 802 24.98 31.28 15.96
C ALA A 802 23.59 30.60 15.99
N ASP A 803 23.04 30.24 14.82
CA ASP A 803 21.73 29.59 14.72
C ASP A 803 21.78 28.10 15.11
N VAL A 804 22.91 27.41 14.89
CA VAL A 804 23.08 25.99 15.24
C VAL A 804 23.25 25.78 16.75
N ALA A 805 23.93 26.70 17.46
CA ALA A 805 24.10 26.60 18.92
C ALA A 805 22.79 26.81 19.70
N ASN A 806 21.86 27.60 19.17
CA ASN A 806 20.59 27.92 19.84
C ASN A 806 19.49 26.87 19.59
N TYR A 807 19.62 26.04 18.53
CA TYR A 807 18.73 24.91 18.27
C TYR A 807 18.92 23.80 19.32
N PHE A 808 20.17 23.43 19.65
CA PHE A 808 20.48 22.37 20.61
C PHE A 808 20.17 22.71 22.07
N GLY A 809 20.26 23.99 22.46
CA GLY A 809 19.90 24.43 23.82
C GLY A 809 18.40 24.37 24.12
N SER A 810 17.54 24.44 23.09
CA SER A 810 16.08 24.44 23.24
C SER A 810 15.46 23.03 23.28
N LEU A 811 16.12 22.03 22.70
CA LEU A 811 15.71 20.62 22.78
C LEU A 811 15.85 20.02 24.18
N VAL A 812 16.86 20.45 24.96
CA VAL A 812 17.08 19.95 26.34
C VAL A 812 16.04 20.51 27.33
N ALA A 813 15.40 21.65 27.04
CA ALA A 813 14.39 22.25 27.92
C ALA A 813 13.00 21.59 27.79
N CYS A 814 12.71 20.84 26.72
CA CYS A 814 11.43 20.14 26.53
C CYS A 814 11.32 18.82 27.32
N SER A 815 12.39 18.32 27.94
CA SER A 815 12.41 16.99 28.61
C SER A 815 12.05 17.01 30.12
N LEU A 816 11.78 18.17 30.74
CA LEU A 816 11.69 18.25 32.22
C LEU A 816 10.44 18.90 32.83
N ASP A 817 9.37 19.19 32.07
CA ASP A 817 8.20 19.89 32.65
C ASP A 817 6.81 19.21 32.54
N PRO A 818 6.67 17.88 32.75
CA PRO A 818 5.39 17.32 33.20
C PRO A 818 5.32 17.09 34.72
N LEU A 819 6.32 17.50 35.51
CA LEU A 819 6.33 17.29 36.97
C LEU A 819 5.82 18.47 37.82
N LYS A 820 5.18 19.49 37.22
CA LYS A 820 4.48 20.54 37.97
C LYS A 820 3.18 20.99 37.29
N LYS A 821 2.17 20.11 37.24
CA LYS A 821 0.76 20.44 37.50
C LYS A 821 -0.10 19.20 37.63
#